data_AF-A0A669QC67-F1
#
_entry.id   AF-A0A669QC67-F1
#
_cell.length_a   1.000
_cell.length_b   1.000
_cell.length_c   1.000
_cell.angle_alpha   90.00
_cell.angle_beta   90.00
_cell.angle_gamma   90.00
#
_symmetry.space_group_name_H-M   'P 1'
#
loop_
_entity.id
_entity.type
_entity.pdbx_description
1 polymer ?
#
loop_
_entity_poly.entity_id
_entity_poly.type
_entity_poly.pdbx_seq_one_letter_code
_entity_poly.pdbx_strand_id
1 'polypeptide(L)'
;MAAYLQWRRFVFFDREMVKEPPGPEGAGGKPFALPPGITVCDSGRGNLVFGDMEGRIWFLPRSLQLSGFQAYKLRVTHLYQLKQHSILVSVGEDEEGINPLVKVWNLEKRDGGNPLCTRIFPAIPGNKPTVVSCLTVHENLNFMAIGFADGSVVLTKGDITRDRHSKTQILHEGSYPVTGLAFRQSGKTTHLFVVTTENIQSYLLSVKDYSHLELDTHGCGLHCSSLSDPSQDLQFIVAGNECVYLYQPDERGPCFAFEGQKLIVHWYRGYLIIVSKDRKTSPKSEFAGNEAQNSDKQVLNIYDLCNKFIAYSSIFDDVVDVLAEWGSLYVLTRDGKIHVLQEKDAQTKLEMLFRKNLFEMAINLAKSHHLDSDGLSEIFRQYGDHLYNKGNHDGAIQQYIRTIGKLEPSYVIRKFLDAQRIHNLTAYLQTLHLQSLANADHTTLLLNCYTKLKDSTKLEEFIKASESEVRFDVETAIKVLRQAGYYSHAVYLAEKHAHHEWYLKIQLEDIKNYQEALRYIGKLPFDQAESNMKRYGKILMHHVPKETTELLKNLCTDYQPSGNSEGPGILEGKKANSEEFIPVFANNSRELKAFLEHMTEVQSDSPQGVYDTLLELRLQNWAHEVDKQIKEKLHDEALTLLKSGRFKTVFDKALVLCQMHNFKDGVLYLYEQGKLFQQIMHYHMQNEQYKKVIEVCELYGDQEACLWEQALGYFARKEEDCKEYIAAVLKHIENKNLMPPLLVVQTLAHNSTATLSVIKDYLVNKLQKQSCQIEQDGQRIQKYRDETTRIRQEIEELKASPKIFQKTKCSICTSALELPSVHFLCGHSFHQHCFESYSESDSECPTCMPENRKVMDMIRAQEQKRDLHDQFQHQLARIQTDSVVEMLREFYPDICFEIVAMSTTGDKILDTALSKIGEKSLFTKELENALERNEVDLVVHSLKDLPTSLPPGFTIGAICKRENPHDAVVFHPKNCGKTLSLLPEKSVIGTSSLRRAAQLKKKFPQLEFRDIRGNLNTRLKKLDEKEDFSAIILAAAGLKRMGWENRIGQLLSPEDCLYAVGQGALAVEVRAKDQETLNMVSVLHDGETVLCCIAERAFMKHLEGGCSVPVAVNTMLKDGQLYLTGAVYSLDGSDSLKETMQTSVNYPQRNEDGPNDDVQHVGITAKNIPGQAQEAAENLGGTLIFELTLKKELHSIEQCLF
;
A
#
# COMPACT_ATOMS: atom_id res chain seq x y z
N MET A 1 41.25 -13.00 38.79
CA MET A 1 40.38 -11.79 38.76
C MET A 1 39.09 -12.17 38.04
N ALA A 2 38.19 -12.88 38.72
CA ALA A 2 36.88 -13.25 38.17
C ALA A 2 35.93 -12.09 38.43
N ALA A 3 35.66 -11.28 37.41
CA ALA A 3 34.63 -10.27 37.48
C ALA A 3 33.29 -10.94 37.85
N TYR A 4 32.62 -10.41 38.87
CA TYR A 4 31.25 -10.75 39.25
C TYR A 4 30.34 -10.59 38.02
N LEU A 5 30.15 -11.65 37.24
CA LEU A 5 29.22 -11.68 36.12
C LEU A 5 27.83 -11.81 36.71
N GLN A 6 27.14 -10.69 36.83
CA GLN A 6 25.73 -10.66 37.17
C GLN A 6 24.94 -11.23 35.98
N TRP A 7 24.50 -12.49 36.10
CA TRP A 7 23.75 -13.18 35.05
C TRP A 7 22.42 -12.45 34.79
N ARG A 8 22.13 -12.15 33.51
CA ARG A 8 20.88 -11.48 33.13
C ARG A 8 19.70 -12.42 33.33
N ARG A 9 18.59 -11.91 33.87
CA ARG A 9 17.40 -12.71 34.19
C ARG A 9 16.28 -12.49 33.17
N PHE A 10 15.69 -13.59 32.72
CA PHE A 10 14.54 -13.65 31.84
C PHE A 10 13.43 -14.49 32.47
N VAL A 11 12.23 -14.43 31.88
CA VAL A 11 11.06 -15.22 32.28
C VAL A 11 10.61 -16.02 31.07
N PHE A 12 11.46 -16.96 30.66
CA PHE A 12 11.23 -17.88 29.54
C PHE A 12 10.37 -19.08 29.91
N PHE A 13 10.03 -19.21 31.19
CA PHE A 13 9.13 -20.25 31.69
C PHE A 13 7.95 -19.60 32.40
N ASP A 14 6.75 -20.10 32.12
CA ASP A 14 5.54 -19.75 32.84
C ASP A 14 5.27 -20.79 33.93
N ARG A 15 4.89 -20.30 35.11
CA ARG A 15 4.59 -21.14 36.28
C ARG A 15 3.09 -21.29 36.43
N GLU A 16 2.65 -22.55 36.39
CA GLU A 16 1.27 -22.91 36.69
C GLU A 16 1.23 -23.99 37.78
N MET A 17 0.14 -24.01 38.54
CA MET A 17 -0.11 -25.04 39.53
C MET A 17 -1.03 -26.09 38.93
N VAL A 18 -0.68 -27.37 39.05
CA VAL A 18 -1.51 -28.46 38.54
C VAL A 18 -2.81 -28.52 39.34
N LYS A 19 -3.94 -28.51 38.62
CA LYS A 19 -5.29 -28.60 39.18
C LYS A 19 -5.94 -29.91 38.77
N GLU A 20 -6.84 -30.42 39.59
CA GLU A 20 -7.65 -31.59 39.25
C GLU A 20 -8.53 -31.31 38.01
N PRO A 21 -8.75 -32.32 37.15
CA PRO A 21 -9.69 -32.20 36.04
C PRO A 21 -11.11 -31.90 36.58
N PRO A 22 -11.90 -31.06 35.90
CA PRO A 22 -13.22 -30.69 36.37
C PRO A 22 -14.12 -31.92 36.47
N GLY A 23 -14.67 -32.17 37.66
CA GLY A 23 -15.68 -33.20 37.86
C GLY A 23 -16.99 -32.87 37.13
N PRO A 24 -17.94 -33.84 37.06
CA PRO A 24 -19.22 -33.66 36.35
C PRO A 24 -20.10 -32.51 36.88
N GLU A 25 -19.80 -31.94 38.05
CA GLU A 25 -20.55 -30.84 38.66
C GLU A 25 -19.97 -29.43 38.39
N GLY A 26 -18.99 -29.28 37.50
CA GLY A 26 -18.58 -27.94 37.02
C GLY A 26 -17.93 -27.01 38.05
N ALA A 27 -17.62 -27.48 39.26
CA ALA A 27 -16.85 -26.70 40.24
C ALA A 27 -15.35 -26.74 39.88
N GLY A 28 -14.82 -25.62 39.44
CA GLY A 28 -13.41 -25.47 39.08
C GLY A 28 -12.44 -25.64 40.26
N GLY A 29 -11.47 -26.54 40.08
CA GLY A 29 -10.06 -26.29 40.35
C GLY A 29 -9.53 -26.38 41.78
N LYS A 30 -9.71 -27.52 42.47
CA LYS A 30 -8.85 -27.84 43.62
C LYS A 30 -7.40 -28.11 43.15
N PRO A 31 -6.37 -27.69 43.89
CA PRO A 31 -4.99 -28.04 43.58
C PRO A 31 -4.81 -29.55 43.69
N PHE A 32 -4.19 -30.15 42.67
CA PHE A 32 -3.89 -31.57 42.67
C PHE A 32 -2.87 -31.85 43.78
N ALA A 33 -3.21 -32.74 44.71
CA ALA A 33 -2.36 -33.11 45.83
C ALA A 33 -1.98 -34.60 45.72
N LEU A 34 -0.67 -34.88 45.79
CA LEU A 34 -0.16 -36.23 45.88
C LEU A 34 -0.35 -36.82 47.30
N PRO A 35 -0.31 -38.16 47.43
CA PRO A 35 -0.28 -38.81 48.75
C PRO A 35 0.87 -38.27 49.62
N PRO A 36 0.66 -38.07 50.93
CA PRO A 36 1.73 -37.67 51.83
C PRO A 36 2.77 -38.79 51.94
N GLY A 37 4.03 -38.44 52.20
CA GLY A 37 5.09 -39.43 52.45
C GLY A 37 5.82 -39.93 51.20
N ILE A 38 5.89 -39.14 50.12
CA ILE A 38 6.73 -39.46 48.96
C ILE A 38 8.21 -39.46 49.38
N THR A 39 8.91 -40.56 49.07
CA THR A 39 10.32 -40.78 49.39
C THR A 39 11.25 -40.54 48.21
N VAL A 40 10.79 -40.90 47.01
CA VAL A 40 11.59 -40.83 45.79
C VAL A 40 10.72 -40.56 44.58
N CYS A 41 11.27 -39.81 43.63
CA CYS A 41 10.60 -39.43 42.40
C CYS A 41 11.48 -39.82 41.20
N ASP A 42 10.84 -40.16 40.09
CA ASP A 42 11.49 -40.28 38.79
C ASP A 42 10.48 -40.02 37.65
N SER A 43 10.94 -39.91 36.42
CA SER A 43 10.11 -39.66 35.25
C SER A 43 10.56 -40.44 34.03
N GLY A 44 9.60 -40.94 33.25
CA GLY A 44 9.88 -41.53 31.95
C GLY A 44 8.66 -42.13 31.28
N ARG A 45 8.76 -42.34 29.96
CA ARG A 45 7.71 -42.93 29.10
C ARG A 45 6.33 -42.28 29.27
N GLY A 46 6.29 -40.96 29.45
CA GLY A 46 5.05 -40.21 29.57
C GLY A 46 4.35 -40.33 30.93
N ASN A 47 5.04 -40.78 31.98
CA ASN A 47 4.54 -40.83 33.35
C ASN A 47 5.54 -40.19 34.33
N LEU A 48 5.01 -39.52 35.36
CA LEU A 48 5.76 -39.23 36.58
C LEU A 48 5.57 -40.39 37.56
N VAL A 49 6.65 -40.88 38.16
CA VAL A 49 6.66 -42.06 39.02
C VAL A 49 7.09 -41.66 40.43
N PHE A 50 6.35 -42.08 41.44
CA PHE A 50 6.61 -41.74 42.83
C PHE A 50 6.64 -43.00 43.70
N GLY A 51 7.56 -43.07 44.64
CA GLY A 51 7.60 -44.07 45.71
C GLY A 51 7.21 -43.44 47.04
N ASP A 52 6.48 -44.16 47.89
CA ASP A 52 6.08 -43.68 49.22
C ASP A 52 6.70 -44.46 50.39
N MET A 53 6.48 -43.92 51.60
CA MET A 53 6.93 -44.48 52.87
C MET A 53 6.16 -45.75 53.27
N GLU A 54 5.05 -46.06 52.59
CA GLU A 54 4.22 -47.25 52.77
C GLU A 54 4.54 -48.36 51.77
N GLY A 55 5.55 -48.18 50.91
CA GLY A 55 6.04 -49.22 49.99
C GLY A 55 5.25 -49.33 48.69
N ARG A 56 4.42 -48.34 48.34
CA ARG A 56 3.71 -48.27 47.05
C ARG A 56 4.46 -47.44 46.04
N ILE A 57 4.23 -47.78 44.77
CA ILE A 57 4.69 -47.03 43.62
C ILE A 57 3.47 -46.46 42.90
N TRP A 58 3.48 -45.15 42.67
CA TRP A 58 2.45 -44.38 42.00
C TRP A 58 2.92 -43.92 40.62
N PHE A 59 2.02 -43.95 39.64
CA PHE A 59 2.18 -43.41 38.30
C PHE A 59 1.16 -42.30 38.06
N LEU A 60 1.65 -41.16 37.61
CA LEU A 60 0.85 -40.03 37.16
C LEU A 60 1.05 -39.81 35.66
N PRO A 61 0.13 -40.29 34.81
CA PRO A 61 0.09 -39.99 33.38
C PRO A 61 -0.38 -38.55 33.12
N ARG A 62 -0.27 -38.09 31.87
CA ARG A 62 -0.73 -36.75 31.44
C ARG A 62 -2.23 -36.49 31.70
N SER A 63 -3.05 -37.54 31.81
CA SER A 63 -4.47 -37.45 32.16
C SER A 63 -4.73 -37.07 33.63
N LEU A 64 -3.68 -36.94 34.45
CA LEU A 64 -3.75 -36.66 35.88
C LEU A 64 -4.52 -37.72 36.70
N GLN A 65 -4.68 -38.92 36.15
CA GLN A 65 -5.28 -40.05 36.85
C GLN A 65 -4.21 -40.86 37.57
N LEU A 66 -4.11 -40.67 38.88
CA LEU A 66 -3.14 -41.37 39.71
C LEU A 66 -3.47 -42.86 39.80
N SER A 67 -2.49 -43.72 39.51
CA SER A 67 -2.60 -45.17 39.65
C SER A 67 -1.40 -45.70 40.43
N GLY A 68 -1.55 -46.76 41.22
CA GLY A 68 -0.44 -47.27 41.99
C GLY A 68 -0.62 -48.72 42.43
N PHE A 69 0.48 -49.35 42.83
CA PHE A 69 0.51 -50.74 43.29
C PHE A 69 1.48 -50.91 44.47
N GLN A 70 1.25 -51.93 45.28
CA GLN A 70 2.13 -52.25 46.42
C GLN A 70 3.39 -52.98 45.91
N ALA A 71 4.54 -52.32 46.01
CA ALA A 71 5.82 -52.86 45.54
C ALA A 71 6.64 -53.51 46.68
N TYR A 72 6.56 -52.95 47.89
CA TYR A 72 7.28 -53.38 49.09
C TYR A 72 6.37 -53.38 50.31
N LYS A 73 6.74 -54.06 51.39
CA LYS A 73 5.94 -54.08 52.63
C LYS A 73 6.17 -52.86 53.53
N LEU A 74 7.37 -52.29 53.53
CA LEU A 74 7.71 -51.14 54.37
C LEU A 74 7.76 -49.85 53.55
N ARG A 75 8.84 -49.61 52.79
CA ARG A 75 9.03 -48.35 52.05
C ARG A 75 9.77 -48.55 50.74
N VAL A 76 9.53 -47.63 49.80
CA VAL A 76 10.35 -47.48 48.58
C VAL A 76 11.44 -46.45 48.88
N THR A 77 12.68 -46.72 48.47
CA THR A 77 13.83 -45.83 48.72
C THR A 77 14.39 -45.24 47.43
N HIS A 78 14.48 -46.03 46.35
CA HIS A 78 15.01 -45.59 45.06
C HIS A 78 14.13 -46.09 43.92
N LEU A 79 14.00 -45.27 42.88
CA LEU A 79 13.34 -45.60 41.63
C LEU A 79 14.25 -45.21 40.46
N TYR A 80 14.22 -46.02 39.41
CA TYR A 80 14.86 -45.71 38.13
C TYR A 80 13.99 -46.24 36.98
N GLN A 81 13.33 -45.33 36.28
CA GLN A 81 12.48 -45.57 35.12
C GLN A 81 13.31 -45.45 33.84
N LEU A 82 13.45 -46.55 33.11
CA LEU A 82 14.11 -46.53 31.81
C LEU A 82 13.28 -45.72 30.80
N LYS A 83 13.95 -44.89 30.00
CA LYS A 83 13.28 -44.03 29.01
C LYS A 83 12.95 -44.80 27.74
N GLN A 84 13.82 -45.72 27.31
CA GLN A 84 13.64 -46.49 26.07
C GLN A 84 12.82 -47.77 26.28
N HIS A 85 12.84 -48.36 27.48
CA HIS A 85 12.20 -49.64 27.79
C HIS A 85 11.08 -49.53 28.82
N SER A 86 10.07 -50.42 28.75
CA SER A 86 8.95 -50.48 29.70
C SER A 86 9.31 -51.17 31.02
N ILE A 87 10.46 -50.79 31.57
CA ILE A 87 11.05 -51.43 32.74
C ILE A 87 11.27 -50.36 33.81
N LEU A 88 10.84 -50.66 35.02
CA LEU A 88 11.07 -49.87 36.22
C LEU A 88 11.93 -50.69 37.17
N VAL A 89 13.03 -50.11 37.66
CA VAL A 89 13.84 -50.72 38.71
C VAL A 89 13.59 -49.94 40.00
N SER A 90 13.24 -50.66 41.06
CA SER A 90 13.01 -50.07 42.38
C SER A 90 13.91 -50.71 43.42
N VAL A 91 14.22 -49.95 44.48
CA VAL A 91 14.87 -50.45 45.70
C VAL A 91 13.99 -50.09 46.89
N GLY A 92 13.74 -51.05 47.77
CA GLY A 92 12.91 -50.86 48.95
C GLY A 92 13.15 -51.94 50.00
N GLU A 93 12.41 -51.86 51.09
CA GLU A 93 12.55 -52.72 52.26
C GLU A 93 11.26 -53.54 52.49
N ASP A 94 11.39 -54.85 52.68
CA ASP A 94 10.28 -55.75 53.02
C ASP A 94 10.30 -56.21 54.49
N GLU A 95 11.43 -56.04 55.19
CA GLU A 95 11.69 -56.50 56.56
C GLU A 95 12.36 -55.38 57.38
N GLU A 96 12.13 -55.37 58.69
CA GLU A 96 12.75 -54.39 59.59
C GLU A 96 14.26 -54.65 59.72
N GLY A 97 15.07 -53.62 59.44
CA GLY A 97 16.54 -53.69 59.40
C GLY A 97 17.10 -53.21 58.06
N ILE A 98 18.43 -53.20 57.93
CA ILE A 98 19.09 -52.80 56.67
C ILE A 98 19.16 -54.03 55.76
N ASN A 99 18.13 -54.26 54.95
CA ASN A 99 18.12 -55.33 53.93
C ASN A 99 17.46 -54.84 52.63
N PRO A 100 18.14 -54.00 51.83
CA PRO A 100 17.56 -53.42 50.63
C PRO A 100 17.35 -54.47 49.54
N LEU A 101 16.14 -54.53 48.98
CA LEU A 101 15.76 -55.43 47.90
C LEU A 101 15.55 -54.66 46.60
N VAL A 102 16.24 -55.09 45.55
CA VAL A 102 16.04 -54.60 44.19
C VAL A 102 14.95 -55.42 43.53
N LYS A 103 13.92 -54.75 43.00
CA LYS A 103 12.85 -55.37 42.21
C LYS A 103 12.84 -54.75 40.81
N VAL A 104 12.85 -55.61 39.79
CA VAL A 104 12.77 -55.20 38.38
C VAL A 104 11.36 -55.50 37.89
N TRP A 105 10.65 -54.47 37.45
CA TRP A 105 9.25 -54.53 37.04
C TRP A 105 9.13 -54.34 35.54
N ASN A 106 8.38 -55.22 34.86
CA ASN A 106 7.95 -55.03 33.49
C ASN A 106 6.55 -54.42 33.49
N LEU A 107 6.42 -53.21 32.97
CA LEU A 107 5.16 -52.44 33.00
C LEU A 107 4.16 -52.85 31.92
N GLU A 108 4.60 -53.54 30.86
CA GLU A 108 3.73 -54.05 29.79
C GLU A 108 3.02 -55.35 30.19
N LYS A 109 3.70 -56.21 30.93
CA LYS A 109 3.14 -57.47 31.41
C LYS A 109 2.49 -57.27 32.78
N ARG A 110 1.24 -57.71 32.92
CA ARG A 110 0.51 -57.61 34.19
C ARG A 110 0.21 -58.98 34.77
N ASP A 111 0.33 -59.10 36.09
CA ASP A 111 -0.06 -60.25 36.89
C ASP A 111 -1.01 -59.78 37.99
N GLY A 112 -2.23 -60.33 38.04
CA GLY A 112 -3.26 -59.92 39.00
C GLY A 112 -3.63 -58.42 38.98
N GLY A 113 -3.43 -57.74 37.84
CA GLY A 113 -3.66 -56.29 37.68
C GLY A 113 -2.45 -55.41 37.99
N ASN A 114 -1.41 -55.93 38.64
CA ASN A 114 -0.17 -55.25 38.96
C ASN A 114 0.92 -55.50 37.88
N PRO A 115 1.95 -54.64 37.76
CA PRO A 115 3.09 -54.90 36.90
C PRO A 115 3.83 -56.20 37.27
N LEU A 116 4.30 -56.95 36.27
CA LEU A 116 5.01 -58.21 36.49
C LEU A 116 6.41 -57.93 37.06
N CYS A 117 6.69 -58.45 38.26
CA CYS A 117 8.04 -58.45 38.80
C CYS A 117 8.88 -59.55 38.12
N THR A 118 9.84 -59.17 37.28
CA THR A 118 10.68 -60.12 36.56
C THR A 118 11.83 -60.66 37.41
N ARG A 119 12.37 -59.84 38.32
CA ARG A 119 13.50 -60.23 39.20
C ARG A 119 13.43 -59.54 40.54
N ILE A 120 13.87 -60.28 41.56
CA ILE A 120 14.07 -59.80 42.94
C ILE A 120 15.42 -60.32 43.42
N PHE A 121 16.26 -59.45 43.98
CA PHE A 121 17.53 -59.83 44.60
C PHE A 121 17.97 -58.79 45.64
N PRO A 122 18.77 -59.18 46.65
CA PRO A 122 19.29 -58.26 47.65
C PRO A 122 20.41 -57.36 47.08
N ALA A 123 20.39 -56.07 47.44
CA ALA A 123 21.45 -55.12 47.13
C ALA A 123 22.45 -55.07 48.30
N ILE A 124 23.34 -56.06 48.40
CA ILE A 124 24.32 -56.14 49.48
C ILE A 124 25.74 -56.07 48.88
N PRO A 125 26.59 -55.11 49.30
CA PRO A 125 27.99 -55.08 48.91
C PRO A 125 28.76 -56.18 49.67
N GLY A 126 29.08 -57.27 48.97
CA GLY A 126 29.76 -58.42 49.56
C GLY A 126 28.85 -59.14 50.58
N ASN A 127 29.25 -59.13 51.86
CA ASN A 127 28.55 -59.82 52.95
C ASN A 127 27.99 -58.89 54.04
N LYS A 128 28.10 -57.56 53.89
CA LYS A 128 27.65 -56.59 54.90
C LYS A 128 26.41 -55.85 54.39
N PRO A 129 25.27 -55.88 55.10
CA PRO A 129 24.09 -55.12 54.70
C PRO A 129 24.36 -53.62 54.93
N THR A 130 24.39 -52.86 53.84
CA THR A 130 24.62 -51.41 53.85
C THR A 130 23.45 -50.70 53.16
N VAL A 131 23.14 -49.48 53.60
CA VAL A 131 22.10 -48.63 52.99
C VAL A 131 22.51 -48.24 51.57
N VAL A 132 21.59 -48.41 50.63
CA VAL A 132 21.74 -47.93 49.24
C VAL A 132 21.60 -46.41 49.23
N SER A 133 22.51 -45.75 48.51
CA SER A 133 22.60 -44.30 48.40
C SER A 133 22.19 -43.77 47.02
N CYS A 134 22.42 -44.55 45.97
CA CYS A 134 22.09 -44.19 44.60
C CYS A 134 21.96 -45.45 43.72
N LEU A 135 21.18 -45.30 42.65
CA LEU A 135 20.87 -46.35 41.68
C LEU A 135 20.93 -45.77 40.28
N THR A 136 21.59 -46.45 39.35
CA THR A 136 21.52 -46.11 37.92
C THR A 136 21.47 -47.38 37.07
N VAL A 137 20.72 -47.31 35.98
CA VAL A 137 20.56 -48.41 35.02
C VAL A 137 20.87 -47.89 33.62
N HIS A 138 21.71 -48.62 32.89
CA HIS A 138 22.01 -48.26 31.51
C HIS A 138 20.84 -48.63 30.60
N GLU A 139 20.52 -47.76 29.64
CA GLU A 139 19.43 -47.95 28.66
C GLU A 139 19.58 -49.22 27.80
N ASN A 140 20.75 -49.86 27.72
CA ASN A 140 20.95 -51.09 26.96
C ASN A 140 20.62 -52.36 27.77
N LEU A 141 20.14 -52.19 29.02
CA LEU A 141 19.79 -53.25 29.96
C LEU A 141 20.93 -54.20 30.36
N ASN A 142 22.18 -53.91 29.96
CA ASN A 142 23.34 -54.78 30.22
C ASN A 142 24.12 -54.40 31.47
N PHE A 143 23.92 -53.18 31.99
CA PHE A 143 24.64 -52.65 33.14
C PHE A 143 23.69 -51.97 34.11
N MET A 144 23.84 -52.30 35.39
CA MET A 144 23.20 -51.61 36.50
C MET A 144 24.24 -51.40 37.59
N ALA A 145 24.30 -50.19 38.14
CA ALA A 145 25.21 -49.86 39.24
C ALA A 145 24.41 -49.38 40.47
N ILE A 146 24.82 -49.85 41.63
CA ILE A 146 24.24 -49.51 42.93
C ILE A 146 25.35 -48.98 43.82
N GLY A 147 25.19 -47.77 44.33
CA GLY A 147 26.14 -47.14 45.24
C GLY A 147 25.66 -47.23 46.68
N PHE A 148 26.57 -47.41 47.62
CA PHE A 148 26.29 -47.59 49.04
C PHE A 148 26.83 -46.46 49.90
N ALA A 149 26.21 -46.27 51.07
CA ALA A 149 26.63 -45.26 52.04
C ALA A 149 28.02 -45.53 52.65
N ASP A 150 28.52 -46.76 52.57
CA ASP A 150 29.89 -47.11 52.99
C ASP A 150 30.96 -46.77 51.93
N GLY A 151 30.55 -46.29 50.75
CA GLY A 151 31.45 -46.00 49.65
C GLY A 151 31.61 -47.15 48.65
N SER A 152 30.95 -48.28 48.82
CA SER A 152 31.02 -49.38 47.86
C SER A 152 30.14 -49.10 46.63
N VAL A 153 30.57 -49.58 45.45
CA VAL A 153 29.74 -49.60 44.23
C VAL A 153 29.66 -51.02 43.71
N VAL A 154 28.44 -51.56 43.59
CA VAL A 154 28.18 -52.88 42.99
C VAL A 154 27.70 -52.70 41.56
N LEU A 155 28.38 -53.34 40.62
CA LEU A 155 28.02 -53.40 39.21
C LEU A 155 27.43 -54.78 38.88
N THR A 156 26.22 -54.79 38.34
CA THR A 156 25.58 -55.97 37.76
C THR A 156 25.75 -55.94 36.25
N LYS A 157 26.38 -56.97 35.69
CA LYS A 157 26.60 -57.12 34.25
C LYS A 157 25.76 -58.26 33.67
N GLY A 158 25.09 -58.00 32.54
CA GLY A 158 24.21 -58.92 31.83
C GLY A 158 22.79 -58.39 31.70
N ASP A 159 21.91 -59.10 30.99
CA ASP A 159 20.51 -58.70 30.80
C ASP A 159 19.78 -58.67 32.15
N ILE A 160 19.49 -57.46 32.62
CA ILE A 160 18.85 -57.19 33.91
C ILE A 160 17.44 -57.80 33.98
N THR A 161 16.79 -58.08 32.84
CA THR A 161 15.41 -58.60 32.82
C THR A 161 15.29 -60.12 32.85
N ARG A 162 16.28 -60.85 32.33
CA ARG A 162 16.16 -62.30 32.05
C ARG A 162 17.18 -63.18 32.76
N ASP A 163 18.39 -62.67 33.02
CA ASP A 163 19.50 -63.53 33.43
C ASP A 163 19.43 -63.88 34.92
N ARG A 164 19.19 -65.17 35.24
CA ARG A 164 19.18 -65.66 36.63
C ARG A 164 20.58 -65.75 37.25
N HIS A 165 21.64 -65.63 36.45
CA HIS A 165 23.04 -65.76 36.86
C HIS A 165 23.89 -64.52 36.53
N SER A 166 23.27 -63.33 36.52
CA SER A 166 24.02 -62.07 36.34
C SER A 166 25.16 -61.97 37.35
N LYS A 167 26.39 -61.82 36.88
CA LYS A 167 27.55 -61.63 37.75
C LYS A 167 27.48 -60.23 38.37
N THR A 168 27.19 -60.17 39.66
CA THR A 168 27.40 -58.98 40.49
C THR A 168 28.86 -58.92 40.91
N GLN A 169 29.48 -57.76 40.72
CA GLN A 169 30.88 -57.53 41.11
C GLN A 169 30.98 -56.19 41.84
N ILE A 170 31.80 -56.14 42.88
CA ILE A 170 32.16 -54.88 43.54
C ILE A 170 33.18 -54.16 42.64
N LEU A 171 32.82 -52.97 42.18
CA LEU A 171 33.61 -52.16 41.25
C LEU A 171 34.51 -51.16 41.97
N HIS A 172 34.02 -50.59 43.08
CA HIS A 172 34.71 -49.62 43.90
C HIS A 172 34.48 -49.93 45.38
N GLU A 173 35.51 -49.79 46.20
CA GLU A 173 35.43 -49.80 47.67
C GLU A 173 36.07 -48.50 48.16
N GLY A 174 35.22 -47.58 48.64
CA GLY A 174 35.63 -46.29 49.19
C GLY A 174 35.42 -46.21 50.71
N SER A 175 35.82 -45.08 51.30
CA SER A 175 35.50 -44.73 52.70
C SER A 175 34.44 -43.64 52.81
N TYR A 176 34.07 -43.03 51.69
CA TYR A 176 33.14 -41.91 51.60
C TYR A 176 31.85 -42.36 50.92
N PRO A 177 30.66 -41.93 51.40
CA PRO A 177 29.38 -42.30 50.80
C PRO A 177 29.33 -41.93 49.31
N VAL A 178 28.82 -42.85 48.49
CA VAL A 178 28.55 -42.58 47.07
C VAL A 178 27.32 -41.69 46.99
N THR A 179 27.42 -40.57 46.27
CA THR A 179 26.33 -39.58 46.16
C THR A 179 25.73 -39.48 44.76
N GLY A 180 26.43 -39.98 43.74
CA GLY A 180 25.96 -39.96 42.36
C GLY A 180 26.58 -41.05 41.50
N LEU A 181 25.79 -41.62 40.58
CA LEU A 181 26.21 -42.59 39.58
C LEU A 181 25.57 -42.26 38.23
N ALA A 182 26.34 -42.31 37.14
CA ALA A 182 25.80 -42.10 35.80
C ALA A 182 26.57 -42.89 34.73
N PHE A 183 25.83 -43.56 33.85
CA PHE A 183 26.41 -44.20 32.66
C PHE A 183 26.49 -43.22 31.49
N ARG A 184 27.63 -43.22 30.79
CA ARG A 184 27.81 -42.53 29.50
C ARG A 184 28.25 -43.54 28.44
N GLN A 185 27.55 -43.56 27.31
CA GLN A 185 27.92 -44.36 26.16
C GLN A 185 28.47 -43.48 25.04
N SER A 186 29.71 -43.71 24.62
CA SER A 186 30.32 -43.07 23.45
C SER A 186 30.72 -44.16 22.44
N GLY A 187 29.92 -44.32 21.39
CA GLY A 187 30.07 -45.41 20.42
C GLY A 187 29.95 -46.79 21.07
N LYS A 188 31.03 -47.58 21.03
CA LYS A 188 31.13 -48.91 21.66
C LYS A 188 31.69 -48.88 23.09
N THR A 189 32.09 -47.71 23.58
CA THR A 189 32.67 -47.55 24.92
C THR A 189 31.60 -47.12 25.91
N THR A 190 31.56 -47.77 27.07
CA THR A 190 30.67 -47.42 28.18
C THR A 190 31.51 -46.99 29.38
N HIS A 191 31.28 -45.78 29.86
CA HIS A 191 31.89 -45.24 31.06
C HIS A 191 30.85 -45.16 32.18
N LEU A 192 31.27 -45.40 33.41
CA LEU A 192 30.48 -45.16 34.62
C LEU A 192 31.18 -44.08 35.45
N PHE A 193 30.50 -42.97 35.66
CA PHE A 193 30.93 -41.96 36.61
C PHE A 193 30.47 -42.34 38.00
N VAL A 194 31.38 -42.25 38.96
CA VAL A 194 31.16 -42.48 40.38
C VAL A 194 31.53 -41.20 41.12
N VAL A 195 30.59 -40.65 41.87
CA VAL A 195 30.80 -39.47 42.72
C VAL A 195 30.58 -39.85 44.16
N THR A 196 31.50 -39.48 45.01
CA THR A 196 31.33 -39.53 46.46
C THR A 196 31.21 -38.12 47.02
N THR A 197 31.14 -37.99 48.34
CA THR A 197 31.22 -36.69 49.01
C THR A 197 32.55 -35.96 48.79
N GLU A 198 33.63 -36.68 48.47
CA GLU A 198 34.99 -36.12 48.37
C GLU A 198 35.64 -36.31 47.00
N ASN A 199 35.31 -37.34 46.21
CA ASN A 199 36.00 -37.62 44.95
C ASN A 199 35.06 -37.93 43.77
N ILE A 200 35.61 -37.81 42.56
CA ILE A 200 34.93 -38.13 41.31
C ILE A 200 35.83 -39.06 40.49
N GLN A 201 35.30 -40.20 40.07
CA GLN A 201 36.02 -41.21 39.30
C GLN A 201 35.23 -41.64 38.06
N SER A 202 35.94 -41.97 36.98
CA SER A 202 35.40 -42.50 35.74
C SER A 202 35.92 -43.92 35.50
N TYR A 203 35.02 -44.88 35.34
CA TYR A 203 35.33 -46.30 35.12
C TYR A 203 35.00 -46.71 33.68
N LEU A 204 35.96 -47.28 32.95
CA LEU A 204 35.74 -47.81 31.61
C LEU A 204 35.25 -49.26 31.66
N LEU A 205 33.98 -49.49 31.32
CA LEU A 205 33.32 -50.79 31.46
C LEU A 205 33.47 -51.74 30.25
N SER A 206 34.04 -51.25 29.15
CA SER A 206 34.27 -52.04 27.94
C SER A 206 35.50 -52.96 28.04
N VAL A 207 36.39 -52.72 29.00
CA VAL A 207 37.61 -53.52 29.24
C VAL A 207 37.38 -54.46 30.42
N LYS A 208 37.98 -55.66 30.40
CA LYS A 208 37.78 -56.69 31.45
C LYS A 208 38.24 -56.27 32.86
N ASP A 209 39.25 -55.41 32.94
CA ASP A 209 39.86 -54.98 34.22
C ASP A 209 39.28 -53.65 34.76
N TYR A 210 38.26 -53.09 34.10
CA TYR A 210 37.57 -51.86 34.51
C TYR A 210 38.52 -50.73 34.96
N SER A 211 39.45 -50.33 34.08
CA SER A 211 40.37 -49.23 34.36
C SER A 211 39.61 -47.98 34.79
N HIS A 212 40.10 -47.30 35.83
CA HIS A 212 39.50 -46.09 36.36
C HIS A 212 40.47 -44.90 36.32
N LEU A 213 39.90 -43.71 36.22
CA LEU A 213 40.59 -42.43 36.28
C LEU A 213 39.94 -41.55 37.35
N GLU A 214 40.74 -40.99 38.25
CA GLU A 214 40.27 -39.98 39.20
C GLU A 214 40.28 -38.61 38.52
N LEU A 215 39.11 -37.98 38.45
CA LEU A 215 38.89 -36.73 37.70
C LEU A 215 39.00 -35.49 38.58
N ASP A 216 38.57 -35.56 39.84
CA ASP A 216 38.70 -34.48 40.82
C ASP A 216 38.60 -35.02 42.25
N THR A 217 39.16 -34.27 43.19
CA THR A 217 39.11 -34.52 44.63
C THR A 217 38.07 -33.60 45.31
N HIS A 218 37.02 -33.22 44.59
CA HIS A 218 35.90 -32.47 45.13
C HIS A 218 34.60 -33.16 44.72
N GLY A 219 33.93 -33.80 45.67
CA GLY A 219 32.66 -34.48 45.45
C GLY A 219 31.44 -33.56 45.53
N CYS A 220 30.26 -34.16 45.66
CA CYS A 220 29.01 -33.42 45.88
C CYS A 220 28.08 -34.10 46.88
N GLY A 221 27.09 -33.35 47.36
CA GLY A 221 25.97 -33.91 48.12
C GLY A 221 25.05 -34.78 47.25
N LEU A 222 24.10 -35.46 47.90
CA LEU A 222 23.05 -36.22 47.22
C LEU A 222 22.24 -35.30 46.28
N HIS A 223 21.79 -35.83 45.14
CA HIS A 223 21.01 -35.11 44.11
C HIS A 223 21.72 -33.91 43.46
N CYS A 224 23.02 -33.71 43.70
CA CYS A 224 23.81 -32.61 43.13
C CYS A 224 24.66 -33.04 41.92
N SER A 225 24.32 -34.17 41.29
CA SER A 225 24.98 -34.67 40.08
C SER A 225 23.97 -35.03 38.99
N SER A 226 24.27 -34.72 37.74
CA SER A 226 23.39 -35.03 36.59
C SER A 226 24.19 -35.21 35.31
N LEU A 227 23.61 -35.82 34.28
CA LEU A 227 24.24 -35.97 32.96
C LEU A 227 23.60 -34.97 31.98
N SER A 228 24.43 -34.27 31.19
CA SER A 228 23.91 -33.41 30.12
C SER A 228 23.27 -34.24 29.01
N ASP A 229 22.56 -33.56 28.11
CA ASP A 229 21.90 -34.20 26.98
C ASP A 229 22.89 -34.51 25.84
N PRO A 230 22.51 -35.38 24.87
CA PRO A 230 23.37 -35.73 23.76
C PRO A 230 23.83 -34.53 22.91
N SER A 231 23.07 -33.42 22.89
CA SER A 231 23.46 -32.22 22.14
C SER A 231 24.67 -31.48 22.74
N GLN A 232 24.97 -31.74 24.02
CA GLN A 232 26.10 -31.20 24.78
C GLN A 232 27.07 -32.31 25.20
N ASP A 233 27.27 -33.30 24.32
CA ASP A 233 28.24 -34.39 24.45
C ASP A 233 28.10 -35.29 25.70
N LEU A 234 26.94 -35.33 26.38
CA LEU A 234 26.73 -36.13 27.60
C LEU A 234 27.81 -35.85 28.67
N GLN A 235 28.13 -34.59 28.89
CA GLN A 235 29.02 -34.11 29.94
C GLN A 235 28.41 -34.42 31.32
N PHE A 236 29.23 -34.90 32.24
CA PHE A 236 28.79 -35.22 33.59
C PHE A 236 28.94 -34.01 34.51
N ILE A 237 27.86 -33.60 35.15
CA ILE A 237 27.76 -32.34 35.88
C ILE A 237 27.77 -32.65 37.37
N VAL A 238 28.65 -31.97 38.11
CA VAL A 238 28.75 -32.09 39.57
C VAL A 238 28.71 -30.70 40.19
N ALA A 239 27.74 -30.48 41.05
CA ALA A 239 27.51 -29.21 41.73
C ALA A 239 28.05 -29.25 43.16
N GLY A 240 29.12 -28.49 43.40
CA GLY A 240 29.56 -28.13 44.73
C GLY A 240 28.77 -26.93 45.28
N ASN A 241 29.10 -26.52 46.50
CA ASN A 241 28.39 -25.42 47.17
C ASN A 241 28.47 -24.10 46.38
N GLU A 242 29.64 -23.75 45.85
CA GLU A 242 29.88 -22.45 45.19
C GLU A 242 30.06 -22.57 43.66
N CYS A 243 30.34 -23.77 43.16
CA CYS A 243 30.70 -23.99 41.75
C CYS A 243 30.02 -25.25 41.19
N VAL A 244 29.70 -25.22 39.90
CA VAL A 244 29.28 -26.39 39.11
C VAL A 244 30.37 -26.72 38.11
N TYR A 245 30.80 -27.96 38.11
CA TYR A 245 31.85 -28.51 37.25
C TYR A 245 31.27 -29.46 36.22
N LEU A 246 31.75 -29.40 34.99
CA LEU A 246 31.39 -30.33 33.92
C LEU A 246 32.60 -31.24 33.64
N TYR A 247 32.37 -32.54 33.48
CA TYR A 247 33.40 -33.55 33.32
C TYR A 247 33.19 -34.36 32.04
N GLN A 248 34.30 -34.68 31.39
CA GLN A 248 34.41 -35.71 30.38
C GLN A 248 35.07 -36.96 31.01
N PRO A 249 34.99 -38.15 30.40
CA PRO A 249 35.56 -39.37 30.97
C PRO A 249 37.08 -39.31 31.20
N ASP A 250 37.78 -38.50 30.41
CA ASP A 250 39.24 -38.42 30.38
C ASP A 250 39.78 -37.12 31.00
N GLU A 251 38.94 -36.08 31.14
CA GLU A 251 39.38 -34.76 31.59
C GLU A 251 38.29 -33.95 32.32
N ARG A 252 38.75 -32.97 33.09
CA ARG A 252 37.91 -31.95 33.71
C ARG A 252 37.57 -30.85 32.71
N GLY A 253 36.28 -30.59 32.54
CA GLY A 253 35.74 -29.55 31.67
C GLY A 253 35.53 -28.21 32.39
N PRO A 254 34.67 -27.32 31.84
CA PRO A 254 34.49 -25.95 32.35
C PRO A 254 33.85 -25.90 33.75
N CYS A 255 34.10 -24.80 34.47
CA CYS A 255 33.57 -24.50 35.80
C CYS A 255 32.76 -23.20 35.77
N PHE A 256 31.61 -23.21 36.45
CA PHE A 256 30.72 -22.05 36.61
C PHE A 256 30.45 -21.77 38.08
N ALA A 257 30.65 -20.52 38.52
CA ALA A 257 30.38 -20.09 39.89
C ALA A 257 28.91 -19.66 40.05
N PHE A 258 28.23 -20.19 41.06
CA PHE A 258 26.83 -19.89 41.39
C PHE A 258 26.67 -19.74 42.90
N GLU A 259 25.87 -18.77 43.37
CA GLU A 259 25.67 -18.53 44.81
C GLU A 259 24.67 -19.51 45.46
N GLY A 260 24.76 -19.65 46.79
CA GLY A 260 23.83 -20.41 47.63
C GLY A 260 24.15 -21.90 47.74
N GLN A 261 23.73 -22.55 48.83
CA GLN A 261 23.97 -23.98 49.02
C GLN A 261 23.10 -24.79 48.05
N LYS A 262 23.72 -25.63 47.22
CA LYS A 262 23.03 -26.43 46.20
C LYS A 262 22.38 -27.65 46.84
N LEU A 263 21.12 -27.91 46.49
CA LEU A 263 20.34 -29.03 47.01
C LEU A 263 20.04 -30.05 45.90
N ILE A 264 19.62 -29.57 44.74
CA ILE A 264 19.21 -30.41 43.61
C ILE A 264 19.79 -29.80 42.32
N VAL A 265 20.36 -30.64 41.47
CA VAL A 265 20.80 -30.28 40.13
C VAL A 265 20.26 -31.24 39.09
N HIS A 266 19.63 -30.67 38.07
CA HIS A 266 19.06 -31.40 36.95
C HIS A 266 19.42 -30.75 35.62
N TRP A 267 19.48 -31.55 34.56
CA TRP A 267 19.68 -31.07 33.21
C TRP A 267 18.44 -31.28 32.36
N TYR A 268 18.04 -30.24 31.62
CA TYR A 268 16.87 -30.29 30.76
C TYR A 268 17.05 -29.46 29.50
N ARG A 269 17.07 -30.11 28.33
CA ARG A 269 17.07 -29.46 27.00
C ARG A 269 18.07 -28.30 26.85
N GLY A 270 19.30 -28.48 27.31
CA GLY A 270 20.35 -27.44 27.26
C GLY A 270 20.36 -26.47 28.44
N TYR A 271 19.38 -26.57 29.35
CA TYR A 271 19.35 -25.78 30.59
C TYR A 271 19.87 -26.57 31.78
N LEU A 272 20.63 -25.87 32.63
CA LEU A 272 21.04 -26.32 33.95
C LEU A 272 20.05 -25.80 34.99
N ILE A 273 19.39 -26.71 35.69
CA ILE A 273 18.43 -26.40 36.74
C ILE A 273 19.10 -26.59 38.09
N ILE A 274 19.02 -25.58 38.94
CA ILE A 274 19.61 -25.58 40.27
C ILE A 274 18.57 -25.13 41.29
N VAL A 275 18.34 -25.97 42.30
CA VAL A 275 17.63 -25.58 43.52
C VAL A 275 18.66 -25.27 44.59
N SER A 276 18.63 -24.05 45.13
CA SER A 276 19.55 -23.61 46.18
C SER A 276 18.85 -22.98 47.37
N LYS A 277 19.51 -23.05 48.53
CA LYS A 277 19.11 -22.36 49.76
C LYS A 277 19.99 -21.12 49.97
N ASP A 278 19.36 -19.98 50.26
CA ASP A 278 20.07 -18.72 50.52
C ASP A 278 20.73 -18.76 51.91
N ARG A 279 22.00 -18.34 52.00
CA ARG A 279 22.80 -18.38 53.23
C ARG A 279 22.60 -17.16 54.14
N LYS A 280 21.80 -16.16 53.72
CA LYS A 280 21.66 -14.87 54.42
C LYS A 280 20.91 -14.87 55.76
N THR A 281 20.64 -16.02 56.39
CA THR A 281 20.21 -16.11 57.78
C THR A 281 21.35 -16.58 58.66
N SER A 282 22.15 -15.64 59.17
CA SER A 282 23.07 -15.90 60.28
C SER A 282 22.30 -16.15 61.59
N PRO A 283 22.77 -17.01 62.50
CA PRO A 283 22.13 -17.26 63.78
C PRO A 283 22.42 -16.10 64.74
N LYS A 284 21.41 -15.31 65.10
CA LYS A 284 21.46 -14.44 66.28
C LYS A 284 20.16 -14.49 67.08
N SER A 285 20.38 -14.48 68.39
CA SER A 285 19.48 -14.43 69.56
C SER A 285 18.62 -15.66 69.85
N GLU A 286 19.19 -16.53 70.70
CA GLU A 286 18.45 -17.07 71.84
C GLU A 286 17.83 -15.89 72.61
N PHE A 287 16.50 -15.85 72.67
CA PHE A 287 15.59 -15.14 73.60
C PHE A 287 14.34 -14.62 72.87
N ALA A 288 13.44 -15.53 72.51
CA ALA A 288 11.98 -15.31 72.47
C ALA A 288 11.28 -16.66 72.24
N GLY A 289 10.37 -17.01 73.14
CA GLY A 289 9.54 -18.20 73.01
C GLY A 289 8.38 -18.01 72.02
N ASN A 290 7.88 -19.17 71.60
CA ASN A 290 6.64 -19.48 70.87
C ASN A 290 6.65 -19.40 69.33
N GLU A 291 6.68 -20.62 68.76
CA GLU A 291 5.91 -21.10 67.60
C GLU A 291 5.71 -20.13 66.44
N ALA A 292 6.69 -20.06 65.56
CA ALA A 292 6.48 -19.74 64.15
C ALA A 292 7.26 -20.76 63.31
N GLN A 293 6.54 -21.52 62.49
CA GLN A 293 7.10 -22.45 61.52
C GLN A 293 8.08 -21.69 60.60
N ASN A 294 9.38 -21.96 60.75
CA ASN A 294 10.41 -21.49 59.83
C ASN A 294 10.19 -22.17 58.46
N SER A 295 9.51 -21.52 57.53
CA SER A 295 9.49 -21.94 56.13
C SER A 295 10.86 -21.63 55.52
N ASP A 296 11.73 -22.63 55.42
CA ASP A 296 13.00 -22.55 54.70
C ASP A 296 12.73 -22.34 53.21
N LYS A 297 12.74 -21.08 52.75
CA LYS A 297 12.50 -20.73 51.35
C LYS A 297 13.66 -21.21 50.48
N GLN A 298 13.35 -21.89 49.38
CA GLN A 298 14.31 -22.38 48.40
C GLN A 298 14.13 -21.64 47.08
N VAL A 299 15.23 -21.40 46.36
CA VAL A 299 15.23 -20.70 45.07
C VAL A 299 15.55 -21.69 43.96
N LEU A 300 14.65 -21.79 42.97
CA LEU A 300 14.87 -22.56 41.75
C LEU A 300 15.31 -21.60 40.65
N ASN A 301 16.48 -21.88 40.07
CA ASN A 301 17.05 -21.14 38.94
C ASN A 301 17.25 -22.08 37.74
N ILE A 302 16.88 -21.61 36.55
CA ILE A 302 17.12 -22.28 35.27
C ILE A 302 18.17 -21.46 34.51
N TYR A 303 19.32 -22.05 34.22
CA TYR A 303 20.45 -21.39 33.57
C TYR A 303 20.66 -21.89 32.15
N ASP A 304 20.96 -20.98 31.24
CA ASP A 304 21.51 -21.28 29.91
C ASP A 304 23.02 -20.99 29.94
N LEU A 305 23.83 -22.05 29.92
CA LEU A 305 25.29 -21.94 30.03
C LEU A 305 25.93 -21.40 28.74
N CYS A 306 25.36 -21.72 27.57
CA CYS A 306 25.88 -21.30 26.28
C CYS A 306 25.72 -19.79 26.08
N ASN A 307 24.54 -19.26 26.41
CA ASN A 307 24.21 -17.86 26.26
C ASN A 307 24.45 -17.02 27.53
N LYS A 308 24.83 -17.66 28.64
CA LYS A 308 25.20 -17.04 29.93
C LYS A 308 24.09 -16.18 30.56
N PHE A 309 22.86 -16.68 30.59
CA PHE A 309 21.73 -16.00 31.25
C PHE A 309 20.89 -16.96 32.12
N ILE A 310 20.08 -16.39 33.01
CA ILE A 310 19.08 -17.10 33.81
C ILE A 310 17.75 -17.05 33.06
N ALA A 311 17.29 -18.18 32.57
CA ALA A 311 16.05 -18.32 31.80
C ALA A 311 14.80 -18.17 32.68
N TYR A 312 14.89 -18.54 33.96
CA TYR A 312 13.81 -18.43 34.93
C TYR A 312 14.35 -18.48 36.37
N SER A 313 13.72 -17.76 37.28
CA SER A 313 14.05 -17.75 38.72
C SER A 313 12.78 -17.57 39.54
N SER A 314 12.53 -18.45 40.51
CA SER A 314 11.37 -18.36 41.39
C SER A 314 11.64 -18.98 42.76
N ILE A 315 10.85 -18.56 43.74
CA ILE A 315 10.94 -19.02 45.12
C ILE A 315 9.84 -20.06 45.35
N PHE A 316 10.21 -21.16 45.99
CA PHE A 316 9.34 -22.26 46.36
C PHE A 316 9.47 -22.57 47.85
N ASP A 317 8.37 -23.05 48.43
CA ASP A 317 8.33 -23.55 49.80
C ASP A 317 8.71 -25.04 49.78
N ASP A 318 9.92 -25.36 50.24
CA ASP A 318 10.46 -26.72 50.44
C ASP A 318 10.28 -27.67 49.23
N VAL A 319 11.16 -27.57 48.23
CA VAL A 319 11.17 -28.42 47.02
C VAL A 319 11.71 -29.80 47.37
N VAL A 320 10.95 -30.83 47.00
CA VAL A 320 11.33 -32.24 47.16
C VAL A 320 12.16 -32.70 45.97
N ASP A 321 11.66 -32.51 44.75
CA ASP A 321 12.37 -32.86 43.51
C ASP A 321 11.87 -32.05 42.30
N VAL A 322 12.63 -32.06 41.22
CA VAL A 322 12.29 -31.46 39.92
C VAL A 322 12.35 -32.54 38.84
N LEU A 323 11.19 -32.84 38.24
CA LEU A 323 11.05 -33.87 37.21
C LEU A 323 10.86 -33.23 35.83
N ALA A 324 11.19 -33.98 34.77
CA ALA A 324 11.10 -33.50 33.40
C ALA A 324 10.37 -34.50 32.51
N GLU A 325 9.13 -34.20 32.13
CA GLU A 325 8.30 -35.05 31.26
C GLU A 325 7.36 -34.19 30.41
N TRP A 326 6.76 -34.73 29.36
CA TRP A 326 5.79 -34.04 28.48
C TRP A 326 6.26 -32.69 27.89
N GLY A 327 7.57 -32.44 27.85
CA GLY A 327 8.11 -31.16 27.38
C GLY A 327 7.98 -30.01 28.38
N SER A 328 7.83 -30.29 29.67
CA SER A 328 7.81 -29.28 30.74
C SER A 328 8.52 -29.79 32.00
N LEU A 329 8.79 -28.88 32.94
CA LEU A 329 9.38 -29.21 34.24
C LEU A 329 8.29 -29.25 35.30
N TYR A 330 8.35 -30.25 36.18
CA TYR A 330 7.40 -30.48 37.27
C TYR A 330 8.15 -30.35 38.59
N VAL A 331 7.86 -29.29 39.34
CA VAL A 331 8.45 -29.02 40.65
C VAL A 331 7.50 -29.56 41.71
N LEU A 332 7.97 -30.51 42.50
CA LEU A 332 7.22 -31.10 43.62
C LEU A 332 7.60 -30.41 44.92
N THR A 333 6.61 -29.93 45.66
CA THR A 333 6.79 -29.33 46.99
C THR A 333 6.36 -30.31 48.09
N ARG A 334 6.92 -30.16 49.30
CA ARG A 334 6.66 -31.07 50.42
C ARG A 334 5.19 -31.12 50.86
N ASP A 335 4.42 -30.07 50.58
CA ASP A 335 2.97 -30.04 50.81
C ASP A 335 2.15 -30.81 49.77
N GLY A 336 2.81 -31.60 48.91
CA GLY A 336 2.18 -32.51 47.95
C GLY A 336 1.68 -31.83 46.68
N LYS A 337 1.96 -30.54 46.48
CA LYS A 337 1.57 -29.79 45.28
C LYS A 337 2.59 -29.96 44.17
N ILE A 338 2.09 -29.93 42.94
CA ILE A 338 2.92 -29.98 41.73
C ILE A 338 2.79 -28.65 40.98
N HIS A 339 3.92 -28.03 40.67
CA HIS A 339 4.00 -26.85 39.82
C HIS A 339 4.60 -27.22 38.46
N VAL A 340 3.95 -26.80 37.38
CA VAL A 340 4.45 -26.93 36.01
C VAL A 340 5.18 -25.65 35.64
N LEU A 341 6.40 -25.81 35.14
CA LEU A 341 7.13 -24.76 34.43
C LEU A 341 7.13 -25.10 32.95
N GLN A 342 6.35 -24.35 32.18
CA GLN A 342 6.24 -24.52 30.74
C GLN A 342 7.15 -23.52 30.03
N GLU A 343 8.02 -24.01 29.16
CA GLU A 343 8.89 -23.17 28.34
C GLU A 343 8.07 -22.41 27.29
N LYS A 344 8.30 -21.10 27.17
CA LYS A 344 7.71 -20.25 26.12
C LYS A 344 8.22 -20.66 24.74
N ASP A 345 7.43 -20.36 23.72
CA ASP A 345 7.82 -20.57 22.34
C ASP A 345 8.97 -19.62 21.92
N ALA A 346 9.70 -20.01 20.86
CA ALA A 346 10.87 -19.27 20.39
C ALA A 346 10.55 -17.85 19.91
N GLN A 347 9.36 -17.62 19.32
CA GLN A 347 8.96 -16.29 18.84
C GLN A 347 8.73 -15.34 20.02
N THR A 348 7.98 -15.78 21.04
CA THR A 348 7.76 -14.99 22.25
C THR A 348 9.09 -14.65 22.95
N LYS A 349 10.04 -15.60 23.01
CA LYS A 349 11.38 -15.31 23.56
C LYS A 349 12.12 -14.26 22.74
N LEU A 350 12.11 -14.36 21.41
CA LEU A 350 12.75 -13.38 20.52
C LEU A 350 12.11 -11.99 20.67
N GLU A 351 10.78 -11.91 20.73
CA GLU A 351 10.08 -10.65 21.01
C GLU A 351 10.49 -10.04 22.36
N MET A 352 10.60 -10.85 23.40
CA MET A 352 11.09 -10.40 24.71
C MET A 352 12.53 -9.84 24.63
N LEU A 353 13.38 -10.42 23.77
CA LEU A 353 14.74 -9.93 23.55
C LEU A 353 14.78 -8.66 22.70
N PHE A 354 13.94 -8.54 21.67
CA PHE A 354 13.81 -7.34 20.86
C PHE A 354 13.30 -6.16 21.66
N ARG A 355 12.27 -6.36 22.50
CA ARG A 355 11.75 -5.32 23.41
C ARG A 355 12.82 -4.80 24.37
N LYS A 356 13.76 -5.66 24.78
CA LYS A 356 14.89 -5.30 25.65
C LYS A 356 16.14 -4.83 24.89
N ASN A 357 16.07 -4.67 23.56
CA ASN A 357 17.17 -4.29 22.68
C ASN A 357 18.40 -5.22 22.75
N LEU A 358 18.20 -6.52 23.01
CA LEU A 358 19.27 -7.51 23.16
C LEU A 358 19.49 -8.33 21.88
N PHE A 359 19.81 -7.65 20.78
CA PHE A 359 19.87 -8.23 19.43
C PHE A 359 20.95 -9.31 19.26
N GLU A 360 22.14 -9.15 19.85
CA GLU A 360 23.19 -10.19 19.76
C GLU A 360 22.74 -11.51 20.40
N MET A 361 22.02 -11.43 21.51
CA MET A 361 21.49 -12.60 22.20
C MET A 361 20.33 -13.21 21.42
N ALA A 362 19.51 -12.38 20.75
CA ALA A 362 18.48 -12.86 19.83
C ALA A 362 19.08 -13.60 18.62
N ILE A 363 20.21 -13.12 18.08
CA ILE A 363 20.94 -13.82 16.99
C ILE A 363 21.49 -15.16 17.49
N ASN A 364 22.10 -15.20 18.67
CA ASN A 364 22.64 -16.45 19.23
C ASN A 364 21.54 -17.46 19.54
N LEU A 365 20.42 -16.99 20.12
CA LEU A 365 19.23 -17.81 20.36
C LEU A 365 18.64 -18.33 19.03
N ALA A 366 18.57 -17.48 18.00
CA ALA A 366 18.06 -17.89 16.70
C ALA A 366 18.95 -18.93 16.00
N LYS A 367 20.27 -18.80 16.13
CA LYS A 367 21.24 -19.78 15.63
C LYS A 367 21.15 -21.10 16.39
N SER A 368 21.02 -21.06 17.72
CA SER A 368 20.91 -22.27 18.54
C SER A 368 19.61 -23.03 18.29
N HIS A 369 18.52 -22.33 17.94
CA HIS A 369 17.25 -22.94 17.56
C HIS A 369 17.14 -23.32 16.07
N HIS A 370 18.23 -23.19 15.28
CA HIS A 370 18.26 -23.49 13.85
C HIS A 370 17.15 -22.79 13.04
N LEU A 371 16.84 -21.53 13.36
CA LEU A 371 15.87 -20.76 12.59
C LEU A 371 16.36 -20.55 11.14
N ASP A 372 15.42 -20.56 10.20
CA ASP A 372 15.68 -20.38 8.77
C ASP A 372 16.41 -19.06 8.49
N SER A 373 17.13 -19.02 7.36
CA SER A 373 17.85 -17.83 6.91
C SER A 373 16.95 -16.59 6.78
N ASP A 374 15.66 -16.78 6.51
CA ASP A 374 14.64 -15.72 6.46
C ASP A 374 14.38 -15.13 7.85
N GLY A 375 14.23 -15.98 8.87
CA GLY A 375 14.10 -15.55 10.26
C GLY A 375 15.29 -14.73 10.72
N LEU A 376 16.52 -15.14 10.36
CA LEU A 376 17.74 -14.40 10.68
C LEU A 376 17.84 -13.05 9.95
N SER A 377 17.38 -12.96 8.70
CA SER A 377 17.40 -11.71 7.93
C SER A 377 16.54 -10.62 8.59
N GLU A 378 15.40 -11.01 9.18
CA GLU A 378 14.53 -10.10 9.91
C GLU A 378 15.18 -9.59 11.21
N ILE A 379 15.94 -10.45 11.90
CA ILE A 379 16.74 -10.03 13.08
C ILE A 379 17.80 -9.01 12.68
N PHE A 380 18.51 -9.23 11.58
CA PHE A 380 19.53 -8.29 11.08
C PHE A 380 18.91 -6.96 10.64
N ARG A 381 17.71 -6.98 10.04
CA ARG A 381 16.95 -5.77 9.69
C ARG A 381 16.63 -4.95 10.94
N GLN A 382 16.01 -5.57 11.95
CA GLN A 382 15.65 -4.89 13.20
C GLN A 382 16.87 -4.40 13.97
N TYR A 383 17.97 -5.16 13.96
CA TYR A 383 19.23 -4.74 14.58
C TYR A 383 19.85 -3.53 13.84
N GLY A 384 19.84 -3.55 12.51
CA GLY A 384 20.25 -2.42 11.68
C GLY A 384 19.42 -1.17 11.97
N ASP A 385 18.10 -1.30 12.10
CA ASP A 385 17.19 -0.20 12.44
C ASP A 385 17.48 0.40 13.82
N HIS A 386 17.74 -0.45 14.82
CA HIS A 386 18.11 0.01 16.15
C HIS A 386 19.44 0.78 16.14
N LEU A 387 20.47 0.24 15.48
CA LEU A 387 21.77 0.92 15.36
C LEU A 387 21.67 2.24 14.60
N TYR A 388 20.83 2.29 13.56
CA TYR A 388 20.55 3.50 12.80
C TYR A 388 19.92 4.57 13.68
N ASN A 389 18.91 4.22 14.49
CA ASN A 389 18.25 5.15 15.41
C ASN A 389 19.18 5.63 16.55
N LYS A 390 20.16 4.80 16.93
CA LYS A 390 21.19 5.15 17.93
C LYS A 390 22.30 6.06 17.37
N GLY A 391 22.31 6.32 16.06
CA GLY A 391 23.31 7.13 15.38
C GLY A 391 24.59 6.38 14.98
N ASN A 392 24.65 5.05 15.16
CA ASN A 392 25.77 4.24 14.69
C ASN A 392 25.51 3.74 13.26
N HIS A 393 25.74 4.62 12.30
CA HIS A 393 25.42 4.39 10.89
C HIS A 393 26.32 3.34 10.22
N ASP A 394 27.60 3.29 10.60
CA ASP A 394 28.56 2.32 10.05
C ASP A 394 28.26 0.89 10.55
N GLY A 395 27.87 0.76 11.82
CA GLY A 395 27.38 -0.51 12.35
C GLY A 395 26.08 -0.95 11.69
N ALA A 396 25.16 -0.01 11.43
CA ALA A 396 23.88 -0.29 10.79
C ALA A 396 24.05 -0.81 9.35
N ILE A 397 24.91 -0.17 8.54
CA ILE A 397 25.10 -0.58 7.14
C ILE A 397 25.71 -1.97 7.03
N GLN A 398 26.62 -2.36 7.93
CA GLN A 398 27.15 -3.71 7.98
C GLN A 398 26.08 -4.78 8.24
N GLN A 399 25.04 -4.46 9.04
CA GLN A 399 23.92 -5.37 9.24
C GLN A 399 23.01 -5.42 8.01
N TYR A 400 22.73 -4.28 7.37
CA TYR A 400 21.93 -4.24 6.14
C TYR A 400 22.60 -4.94 4.95
N ILE A 401 23.92 -4.96 4.88
CA ILE A 401 24.66 -5.74 3.86
C ILE A 401 24.37 -7.25 4.02
N ARG A 402 24.18 -7.73 5.25
CA ARG A 402 23.85 -9.14 5.52
C ARG A 402 22.42 -9.51 5.15
N THR A 403 21.56 -8.53 4.86
CA THR A 403 20.18 -8.75 4.42
C THR A 403 20.01 -8.69 2.90
N ILE A 404 21.09 -8.51 2.13
CA ILE A 404 21.04 -8.44 0.66
C ILE A 404 20.51 -9.76 0.08
N GLY A 405 19.56 -9.66 -0.86
CA GLY A 405 18.89 -10.79 -1.50
C GLY A 405 17.56 -11.21 -0.83
N LYS A 406 17.25 -10.67 0.34
CA LYS A 406 15.98 -10.91 1.06
C LYS A 406 15.22 -9.61 1.37
N LEU A 407 15.94 -8.57 1.78
CA LEU A 407 15.38 -7.24 2.01
C LEU A 407 15.44 -6.41 0.72
N GLU A 408 14.37 -5.67 0.43
CA GLU A 408 14.35 -4.74 -0.71
C GLU A 408 15.41 -3.63 -0.56
N PRO A 409 16.29 -3.42 -1.56
CA PRO A 409 17.32 -2.39 -1.52
C PRO A 409 16.77 -0.97 -1.29
N SER A 410 15.56 -0.69 -1.79
CA SER A 410 14.83 0.57 -1.60
C SER A 410 14.70 0.97 -0.13
N TYR A 411 14.53 -0.01 0.77
CA TYR A 411 14.40 0.25 2.21
C TYR A 411 15.67 0.89 2.80
N VAL A 412 16.84 0.33 2.45
CA VAL A 412 18.13 0.80 2.94
C VAL A 412 18.51 2.10 2.24
N ILE A 413 18.31 2.20 0.92
CA ILE A 413 18.63 3.39 0.13
C ILE A 413 17.89 4.62 0.69
N ARG A 414 16.58 4.51 0.99
CA ARG A 414 15.80 5.62 1.56
C ARG A 414 16.36 6.16 2.88
N LYS A 415 16.96 5.29 3.71
CA LYS A 415 17.56 5.69 4.99
C LYS A 415 18.90 6.41 4.82
N PHE A 416 19.67 6.12 3.78
CA PHE A 416 21.04 6.64 3.61
C PHE A 416 21.18 7.67 2.47
N LEU A 417 20.08 8.25 1.97
CA LEU A 417 20.08 9.29 0.92
C LEU A 417 20.69 10.65 1.35
N ASP A 418 21.01 10.83 2.63
CA ASP A 418 21.61 12.06 3.15
C ASP A 418 23.02 12.29 2.58
N ALA A 419 23.30 13.53 2.16
CA ALA A 419 24.57 13.94 1.56
C ALA A 419 25.78 13.73 2.49
N GLN A 420 25.58 13.75 3.82
CA GLN A 420 26.66 13.49 4.78
C GLN A 420 27.07 12.00 4.84
N ARG A 421 26.25 11.10 4.28
CA ARG A 421 26.36 9.64 4.44
C ARG A 421 26.54 8.90 3.12
N ILE A 422 26.92 9.62 2.06
CA ILE A 422 27.13 9.08 0.70
C ILE A 422 28.12 7.90 0.70
N HIS A 423 29.13 7.91 1.58
CA HIS A 423 30.10 6.80 1.70
C HIS A 423 29.43 5.47 2.10
N ASN A 424 28.50 5.50 3.07
CA ASN A 424 27.78 4.31 3.54
C ASN A 424 26.80 3.79 2.48
N LEU A 425 26.11 4.71 1.78
CA LEU A 425 25.26 4.35 0.66
C LEU A 425 26.07 3.75 -0.50
N THR A 426 27.23 4.31 -0.80
CA THR A 426 28.13 3.82 -1.87
C THR A 426 28.60 2.40 -1.56
N ALA A 427 29.00 2.10 -0.32
CA ALA A 427 29.43 0.76 0.09
C ALA A 427 28.33 -0.30 -0.10
N TYR A 428 27.08 0.06 0.22
CA TYR A 428 25.91 -0.81 0.03
C TYR A 428 25.62 -1.04 -1.46
N LEU A 429 25.55 0.03 -2.27
CA LEU A 429 25.29 -0.06 -3.71
C LEU A 429 26.40 -0.80 -4.47
N GLN A 430 27.65 -0.63 -4.06
CA GLN A 430 28.79 -1.34 -4.64
C GLN A 430 28.71 -2.85 -4.35
N THR A 431 28.36 -3.23 -3.12
CA THR A 431 28.19 -4.65 -2.76
C THR A 431 27.00 -5.26 -3.52
N LEU A 432 25.91 -4.50 -3.67
CA LEU A 432 24.74 -4.91 -4.46
C LEU A 432 25.09 -5.12 -5.94
N HIS A 433 25.92 -4.24 -6.52
CA HIS A 433 26.37 -4.34 -7.90
C HIS A 433 27.35 -5.52 -8.11
N LEU A 434 28.28 -5.74 -7.19
CA LEU A 434 29.20 -6.90 -7.22
C LEU A 434 28.48 -8.25 -7.15
N GLN A 435 27.31 -8.30 -6.48
CA GLN A 435 26.47 -9.49 -6.41
C GLN A 435 25.50 -9.64 -7.60
N SER A 436 25.57 -8.75 -8.60
CA SER A 436 24.69 -8.75 -9.79
C SER A 436 23.19 -8.63 -9.48
N LEU A 437 22.83 -8.09 -8.30
CA LEU A 437 21.44 -7.86 -7.85
C LEU A 437 21.02 -6.38 -7.99
N ALA A 438 21.83 -5.57 -8.69
CA ALA A 438 21.56 -4.15 -8.90
C ALA A 438 20.69 -3.90 -10.16
N ASN A 439 19.73 -2.98 -10.03
CA ASN A 439 18.88 -2.52 -11.11
C ASN A 439 19.49 -1.28 -11.80
N ALA A 440 18.93 -0.85 -12.93
CA ALA A 440 19.39 0.34 -13.66
C ALA A 440 19.39 1.61 -12.77
N ASP A 441 18.40 1.76 -11.90
CA ASP A 441 18.30 2.89 -10.96
C ASP A 441 19.39 2.86 -9.88
N HIS A 442 19.69 1.68 -9.34
CA HIS A 442 20.75 1.50 -8.34
C HIS A 442 22.13 1.85 -8.93
N THR A 443 22.34 1.47 -10.19
CA THR A 443 23.55 1.76 -10.95
C THR A 443 23.66 3.26 -11.28
N THR A 444 22.55 3.90 -11.62
CA THR A 444 22.49 5.37 -11.83
C THR A 444 22.72 6.15 -10.53
N LEU A 445 22.19 5.67 -9.41
CA LEU A 445 22.43 6.25 -8.10
C LEU A 445 23.90 6.10 -7.69
N LEU A 446 24.52 4.97 -8.01
CA LEU A 446 25.96 4.75 -7.81
C LEU A 446 26.79 5.72 -8.66
N LEU A 447 26.41 5.94 -9.94
CA LEU A 447 27.04 6.94 -10.81
C LEU A 447 26.93 8.35 -10.22
N ASN A 448 25.75 8.73 -9.71
CA ASN A 448 25.53 9.99 -9.00
C ASN A 448 26.37 10.11 -7.71
N CYS A 449 26.60 9.01 -7.00
CA CYS A 449 27.48 9.00 -5.85
C CYS A 449 28.94 9.24 -6.28
N TYR A 450 29.43 8.58 -7.34
CA TYR A 450 30.79 8.80 -7.85
C TYR A 450 31.03 10.22 -8.35
N THR A 451 30.08 10.80 -9.10
CA THR A 451 30.21 12.20 -9.58
C THR A 451 30.23 13.20 -8.42
N LYS A 452 29.41 12.99 -7.38
CA LYS A 452 29.43 13.82 -6.16
C LYS A 452 30.71 13.65 -5.33
N LEU A 453 31.25 12.44 -5.26
CA LEU A 453 32.52 12.15 -4.57
C LEU A 453 33.76 12.62 -5.35
N LYS A 454 33.59 13.04 -6.62
CA LYS A 454 34.67 13.46 -7.53
C LYS A 454 35.77 12.41 -7.74
N ASP A 455 35.44 11.13 -7.62
CA ASP A 455 36.39 10.02 -7.84
C ASP A 455 36.45 9.71 -9.34
N SER A 456 37.25 10.48 -10.08
CA SER A 456 37.35 10.37 -11.55
C SER A 456 37.94 9.04 -12.02
N THR A 457 38.79 8.41 -11.19
CA THR A 457 39.42 7.12 -11.49
C THR A 457 38.41 5.98 -11.48
N LYS A 458 37.57 5.88 -10.44
CA LYS A 458 36.53 4.84 -10.39
C LYS A 458 35.43 5.08 -11.40
N LEU A 459 35.12 6.34 -11.72
CA LEU A 459 34.16 6.70 -12.76
C LEU A 459 34.64 6.29 -14.16
N GLU A 460 35.92 6.49 -14.46
CA GLU A 460 36.52 6.09 -15.73
C GLU A 460 36.62 4.57 -15.86
N GLU A 461 37.03 3.86 -14.81
CA GLU A 461 36.96 2.40 -14.74
C GLU A 461 35.52 1.91 -14.94
N PHE A 462 34.54 2.55 -14.30
CA PHE A 462 33.14 2.17 -14.41
C PHE A 462 32.55 2.36 -15.82
N ILE A 463 32.92 3.45 -16.53
CA ILE A 463 32.41 3.76 -17.89
C ILE A 463 33.17 2.98 -18.98
N LYS A 464 34.47 2.69 -18.78
CA LYS A 464 35.31 2.03 -19.79
C LYS A 464 35.45 0.52 -19.59
N ALA A 465 35.31 -0.02 -18.39
CA ALA A 465 35.43 -1.46 -18.13
C ALA A 465 34.16 -2.26 -18.47
N SER A 466 33.05 -1.62 -18.80
CA SER A 466 31.82 -2.29 -19.23
C SER A 466 31.93 -2.80 -20.66
N GLU A 467 32.65 -3.92 -20.83
CA GLU A 467 32.54 -4.83 -21.99
C GLU A 467 31.33 -5.78 -21.88
N SER A 468 30.70 -5.87 -20.70
CA SER A 468 29.44 -6.58 -20.49
C SER A 468 28.24 -5.65 -20.65
N GLU A 469 27.19 -6.15 -21.30
CA GLU A 469 25.93 -5.46 -21.62
C GLU A 469 25.49 -4.45 -20.56
N VAL A 470 25.44 -3.18 -20.95
CA VAL A 470 25.13 -2.04 -20.10
C VAL A 470 23.72 -2.19 -19.51
N ARG A 471 23.61 -2.48 -18.21
CA ARG A 471 22.37 -2.44 -17.42
C ARG A 471 22.20 -1.10 -16.67
N PHE A 472 22.38 0.03 -17.35
CA PHE A 472 22.05 1.35 -16.79
C PHE A 472 21.37 2.22 -17.85
N ASP A 473 20.58 3.20 -17.40
CA ASP A 473 19.92 4.16 -18.29
C ASP A 473 20.95 5.14 -18.86
N VAL A 474 21.27 4.93 -20.13
CA VAL A 474 22.24 5.70 -20.91
C VAL A 474 21.82 7.17 -21.02
N GLU A 475 20.52 7.45 -21.13
CA GLU A 475 20.02 8.82 -21.29
C GLU A 475 20.20 9.62 -20.00
N THR A 476 19.84 9.02 -18.86
CA THR A 476 20.04 9.66 -17.55
C THR A 476 21.53 9.82 -17.23
N ALA A 477 22.37 8.85 -17.60
CA ALA A 477 23.82 8.96 -17.47
C ALA A 477 24.38 10.14 -18.29
N ILE A 478 23.94 10.33 -19.54
CA ILE A 478 24.32 11.49 -20.38
C ILE A 478 23.92 12.81 -19.70
N LYS A 479 22.68 12.90 -19.19
CA LYS A 479 22.19 14.11 -18.49
C LYS A 479 23.04 14.44 -17.26
N VAL A 480 23.32 13.45 -16.42
CA VAL A 480 24.13 13.60 -15.21
C VAL A 480 25.56 14.04 -15.55
N LEU A 481 26.19 13.40 -16.54
CA LEU A 481 27.54 13.76 -16.99
C LEU A 481 27.57 15.18 -17.59
N ARG A 482 26.55 15.57 -18.37
CA ARG A 482 26.41 16.92 -18.93
C ARG A 482 26.25 17.98 -17.82
N GLN A 483 25.44 17.71 -16.79
CA GLN A 483 25.28 18.61 -15.63
C GLN A 483 26.55 18.73 -14.78
N ALA A 484 27.31 17.63 -14.66
CA ALA A 484 28.57 17.60 -13.93
C ALA A 484 29.75 18.18 -14.72
N GLY A 485 29.55 18.58 -15.99
CA GLY A 485 30.58 19.20 -16.84
C GLY A 485 31.51 18.23 -17.58
N TYR A 486 31.20 16.93 -17.58
CA TYR A 486 31.98 15.90 -18.28
C TYR A 486 31.48 15.67 -19.73
N TYR A 487 31.49 16.72 -20.55
CA TYR A 487 30.90 16.71 -21.91
C TYR A 487 31.53 15.68 -22.86
N SER A 488 32.83 15.42 -22.74
CA SER A 488 33.53 14.43 -23.57
C SER A 488 33.05 13.00 -23.33
N HIS A 489 32.80 12.64 -22.06
CA HIS A 489 32.29 11.34 -21.67
C HIS A 489 30.82 11.18 -22.09
N ALA A 490 30.04 12.27 -22.02
CA ALA A 490 28.65 12.29 -22.48
C ALA A 490 28.52 12.14 -24.00
N VAL A 491 29.40 12.79 -24.80
CA VAL A 491 29.43 12.62 -26.27
C VAL A 491 29.83 11.21 -26.65
N TYR A 492 30.84 10.63 -25.99
CA TYR A 492 31.25 9.24 -26.23
C TYR A 492 30.11 8.24 -25.96
N LEU A 493 29.38 8.43 -24.85
CA LEU A 493 28.23 7.59 -24.52
C LEU A 493 27.10 7.76 -25.55
N ALA A 494 26.83 9.00 -25.98
CA ALA A 494 25.77 9.30 -26.96
C ALA A 494 26.08 8.73 -28.35
N GLU A 495 27.34 8.77 -28.79
CA GLU A 495 27.78 8.22 -30.08
C GLU A 495 27.77 6.69 -30.07
N LYS A 496 28.33 6.07 -29.02
CA LYS A 496 28.39 4.59 -28.89
C LYS A 496 27.01 3.94 -28.87
N HIS A 497 26.03 4.58 -28.23
CA HIS A 497 24.67 4.06 -28.08
C HIS A 497 23.68 4.65 -29.10
N ALA A 498 24.16 5.34 -30.15
CA ALA A 498 23.32 5.91 -31.21
C ALA A 498 22.21 6.88 -30.74
N HIS A 499 22.43 7.61 -29.65
CA HIS A 499 21.53 8.69 -29.20
C HIS A 499 21.81 9.99 -29.98
N HIS A 500 21.36 10.03 -31.23
CA HIS A 500 21.62 11.11 -32.19
C HIS A 500 21.13 12.49 -31.73
N GLU A 501 19.97 12.57 -31.05
CA GLU A 501 19.43 13.83 -30.54
C GLU A 501 20.33 14.46 -29.48
N TRP A 502 20.83 13.66 -28.53
CA TRP A 502 21.72 14.12 -27.47
C TRP A 502 23.08 14.51 -28.03
N TYR A 503 23.58 13.77 -29.01
CA TYR A 503 24.80 14.13 -29.74
C TYR A 503 24.65 15.51 -30.40
N LEU A 504 23.60 15.72 -31.19
CA LEU A 504 23.35 17.00 -31.88
C LEU A 504 23.10 18.14 -30.90
N LYS A 505 22.39 17.89 -29.79
CA LYS A 505 22.14 18.90 -28.77
C LYS A 505 23.43 19.36 -28.07
N ILE A 506 24.28 18.42 -27.67
CA ILE A 506 25.58 18.74 -27.04
C ILE A 506 26.49 19.45 -28.05
N GLN A 507 26.48 19.02 -29.32
CA GLN A 507 27.29 19.63 -30.38
C GLN A 507 26.82 21.04 -30.78
N LEU A 508 25.52 21.30 -30.84
CA LEU A 508 24.95 22.59 -31.27
C LEU A 508 24.88 23.62 -30.13
N GLU A 509 24.59 23.20 -28.89
CA GLU A 509 24.39 24.10 -27.73
C GLU A 509 25.69 24.30 -26.93
N ASP A 510 26.37 23.21 -26.55
CA ASP A 510 27.49 23.27 -25.61
C ASP A 510 28.84 23.43 -26.34
N ILE A 511 29.09 22.63 -27.37
CA ILE A 511 30.36 22.62 -28.13
C ILE A 511 30.34 23.63 -29.30
N LYS A 512 29.15 23.95 -29.84
CA LYS A 512 28.86 24.90 -30.94
C LYS A 512 29.55 24.59 -32.27
N ASN A 513 29.61 23.32 -32.67
CA ASN A 513 30.16 22.90 -33.96
C ASN A 513 29.05 22.61 -34.99
N TYR A 514 28.52 23.67 -35.62
CA TYR A 514 27.38 23.59 -36.56
C TYR A 514 27.69 22.80 -37.85
N GLN A 515 28.95 22.74 -38.25
CA GLN A 515 29.37 22.10 -39.49
C GLN A 515 29.46 20.57 -39.35
N GLU A 516 30.04 20.08 -38.25
CA GLU A 516 29.99 18.63 -37.94
C GLU A 516 28.57 18.17 -37.60
N ALA A 517 27.74 19.03 -37.00
CA ALA A 517 26.32 18.71 -36.77
C ALA A 517 25.55 18.53 -38.09
N LEU A 518 25.70 19.43 -39.07
CA LEU A 518 25.07 19.30 -40.39
C LEU A 518 25.61 18.07 -41.16
N ARG A 519 26.92 17.81 -41.08
CA ARG A 519 27.54 16.62 -41.68
C ARG A 519 27.05 15.33 -41.03
N TYR A 520 26.84 15.34 -39.71
CA TYR A 520 26.25 14.22 -38.98
C TYR A 520 24.82 13.97 -39.44
N ILE A 521 23.98 15.01 -39.56
CA ILE A 521 22.60 14.91 -40.07
C ILE A 521 22.56 14.30 -41.49
N GLY A 522 23.46 14.73 -42.39
CA GLY A 522 23.55 14.19 -43.75
C GLY A 522 24.04 12.73 -43.84
N LYS A 523 24.57 12.16 -42.75
CA LYS A 523 24.91 10.73 -42.64
C LYS A 523 23.77 9.88 -42.09
N LEU A 524 22.75 10.51 -41.50
CA LEU A 524 21.65 9.79 -40.89
C LEU A 524 20.70 9.21 -41.95
N PRO A 525 19.96 8.13 -41.61
CA PRO A 525 18.85 7.63 -42.40
C PRO A 525 17.79 8.72 -42.64
N PHE A 526 17.06 8.62 -43.76
CA PHE A 526 16.07 9.61 -44.21
C PHE A 526 15.14 10.12 -43.10
N ASP A 527 14.48 9.20 -42.37
CA ASP A 527 13.48 9.55 -41.35
C ASP A 527 14.10 10.37 -40.19
N GLN A 528 15.36 10.08 -39.84
CA GLN A 528 16.09 10.81 -38.80
C GLN A 528 16.65 12.14 -39.31
N ALA A 529 17.10 12.20 -40.56
CA ALA A 529 17.54 13.45 -41.18
C ALA A 529 16.37 14.44 -41.29
N GLU A 530 15.19 13.97 -41.71
CA GLU A 530 13.96 14.77 -41.80
C GLU A 530 13.54 15.36 -40.45
N SER A 531 13.45 14.52 -39.42
CA SER A 531 13.06 14.96 -38.07
C SER A 531 14.03 15.98 -37.48
N ASN A 532 15.35 15.74 -37.62
CA ASN A 532 16.37 16.68 -37.13
C ASN A 532 16.38 17.98 -37.92
N MET A 533 16.08 17.95 -39.22
CA MET A 533 15.93 19.16 -40.04
C MET A 533 14.70 19.98 -39.68
N LYS A 534 13.56 19.36 -39.34
CA LYS A 534 12.39 20.11 -38.81
C LYS A 534 12.73 20.85 -37.51
N ARG A 535 13.55 20.24 -36.65
CA ARG A 535 13.89 20.77 -35.32
C ARG A 535 15.00 21.83 -35.34
N TYR A 536 16.11 21.54 -36.01
CA TYR A 536 17.30 22.41 -36.02
C TYR A 536 17.44 23.23 -37.30
N GLY A 537 16.58 23.00 -38.31
CA GLY A 537 16.65 23.65 -39.62
C GLY A 537 16.57 25.17 -39.58
N LYS A 538 15.83 25.78 -38.64
CA LYS A 538 15.81 27.25 -38.48
C LYS A 538 17.17 27.81 -38.02
N ILE A 539 17.84 27.13 -37.09
CA ILE A 539 19.16 27.52 -36.56
C ILE A 539 20.21 27.33 -37.65
N LEU A 540 20.14 26.21 -38.37
CA LEU A 540 21.03 25.92 -39.50
C LEU A 540 20.79 26.87 -40.68
N MET A 541 19.54 27.23 -41.00
CA MET A 541 19.18 28.21 -42.04
C MET A 541 19.67 29.61 -41.69
N HIS A 542 19.74 29.97 -40.41
CA HIS A 542 20.29 31.25 -39.97
C HIS A 542 21.81 31.34 -40.15
N HIS A 543 22.54 30.27 -39.80
CA HIS A 543 24.02 30.26 -39.81
C HIS A 543 24.63 29.75 -41.13
N VAL A 544 23.94 28.87 -41.86
CA VAL A 544 24.42 28.16 -43.06
C VAL A 544 23.26 28.00 -44.09
N PRO A 545 22.71 29.09 -44.65
CA PRO A 545 21.44 29.07 -45.42
C PRO A 545 21.50 28.28 -46.73
N LYS A 546 22.61 28.36 -47.48
CA LYS A 546 22.70 27.76 -48.82
C LYS A 546 22.76 26.24 -48.74
N GLU A 547 23.63 25.72 -47.89
CA GLU A 547 23.81 24.29 -47.67
C GLU A 547 22.56 23.68 -47.01
N THR A 548 21.82 24.46 -46.22
CA THR A 548 20.54 24.04 -45.63
C THR A 548 19.44 23.95 -46.69
N THR A 549 19.31 24.93 -47.60
CA THR A 549 18.33 24.90 -48.70
C THR A 549 18.58 23.73 -49.65
N GLU A 550 19.84 23.44 -49.98
CA GLU A 550 20.20 22.30 -50.83
C GLU A 550 19.87 20.96 -50.17
N LEU A 551 20.13 20.81 -48.87
CA LEU A 551 19.73 19.62 -48.13
C LEU A 551 18.19 19.45 -48.10
N LEU A 552 17.43 20.54 -47.97
CA LEU A 552 15.96 20.52 -47.97
C LEU A 552 15.37 20.18 -49.35
N LYS A 553 15.96 20.67 -50.44
CA LYS A 553 15.56 20.27 -51.81
C LYS A 553 15.74 18.76 -51.98
N ASN A 554 16.94 18.26 -51.66
CA ASN A 554 17.26 16.83 -51.78
C ASN A 554 16.34 15.96 -50.91
N LEU A 555 15.97 16.43 -49.71
CA LEU A 555 15.06 15.74 -48.81
C LEU A 555 13.61 15.65 -49.37
N CYS A 556 13.18 16.63 -50.16
CA CYS A 556 11.85 16.65 -50.78
C CYS A 556 11.82 15.98 -52.17
N THR A 557 12.98 15.62 -52.74
CA THR A 557 13.09 14.99 -54.08
C THR A 557 13.66 13.57 -54.04
N ASP A 558 14.94 13.39 -53.73
CA ASP A 558 15.70 12.14 -53.93
C ASP A 558 16.93 12.04 -52.99
N TYR A 559 16.69 12.03 -51.68
CA TYR A 559 17.75 11.99 -50.65
C TYR A 559 18.54 10.67 -50.61
N GLN A 560 19.87 10.77 -50.54
CA GLN A 560 20.77 9.64 -50.27
C GLN A 560 21.76 9.97 -49.13
N PRO A 561 21.93 9.10 -48.11
CA PRO A 561 22.87 9.36 -47.00
C PRO A 561 24.32 9.41 -47.48
N SER A 562 25.07 10.40 -46.99
CA SER A 562 26.47 10.62 -47.36
C SER A 562 27.39 9.54 -46.74
N GLY A 563 27.46 8.33 -47.32
CA GLY A 563 28.38 7.29 -46.84
C GLY A 563 28.15 5.84 -47.29
N ASN A 564 27.02 5.47 -47.90
CA ASN A 564 26.76 4.09 -48.31
C ASN A 564 26.74 3.93 -49.84
N SER A 565 27.85 3.41 -50.37
CA SER A 565 27.99 2.95 -51.75
C SER A 565 27.69 1.46 -51.84
N GLU A 566 26.43 1.03 -51.77
CA GLU A 566 26.07 -0.34 -52.19
C GLU A 566 24.68 -0.41 -52.87
N GLY A 567 24.70 -0.78 -54.16
CA GLY A 567 23.63 -1.50 -54.86
C GLY A 567 22.56 -0.69 -55.60
N PRO A 568 22.43 -0.82 -56.95
CA PRO A 568 21.24 -0.38 -57.66
C PRO A 568 20.10 -1.39 -57.41
N GLY A 569 19.40 -1.21 -56.28
CA GLY A 569 18.22 -1.96 -55.90
C GLY A 569 17.03 -1.02 -55.77
N ILE A 570 15.99 -1.27 -56.55
CA ILE A 570 14.75 -0.49 -56.67
C ILE A 570 14.13 -0.25 -55.28
N LEU A 571 14.24 0.97 -54.77
CA LEU A 571 13.49 1.48 -53.62
C LEU A 571 12.96 2.86 -54.04
N GLU A 572 11.63 3.00 -54.07
CA GLU A 572 10.96 4.29 -54.29
C GLU A 572 11.51 5.30 -53.26
N GLY A 573 12.13 6.38 -53.73
CA GLY A 573 12.70 7.40 -52.88
C GLY A 573 11.61 8.01 -51.98
N LYS A 574 11.75 7.87 -50.66
CA LYS A 574 10.93 8.62 -49.70
C LYS A 574 11.15 10.12 -49.90
N LYS A 575 10.06 10.89 -49.97
CA LYS A 575 10.06 12.34 -50.14
C LYS A 575 9.40 12.99 -48.95
N ALA A 576 10.03 14.01 -48.38
CA ALA A 576 9.46 14.73 -47.25
C ALA A 576 8.37 15.71 -47.71
N ASN A 577 7.39 15.99 -46.83
CA ASN A 577 6.30 16.91 -47.13
C ASN A 577 6.82 18.35 -47.23
N SER A 578 6.69 18.96 -48.41
CA SER A 578 7.18 20.31 -48.68
C SER A 578 6.44 21.40 -47.90
N GLU A 579 5.18 21.19 -47.52
CA GLU A 579 4.39 22.16 -46.74
C GLU A 579 5.01 22.42 -45.36
N GLU A 580 5.56 21.38 -44.74
CA GLU A 580 6.11 21.44 -43.38
C GLU A 580 7.41 22.24 -43.27
N PHE A 581 8.13 22.40 -44.37
CA PHE A 581 9.39 23.15 -44.41
C PHE A 581 9.20 24.63 -44.78
N ILE A 582 8.01 25.06 -45.22
CA ILE A 582 7.69 26.46 -45.52
C ILE A 582 8.05 27.40 -44.34
N PRO A 583 7.76 27.07 -43.07
CA PRO A 583 8.13 27.91 -41.92
C PRO A 583 9.64 27.99 -41.64
N VAL A 584 10.47 27.10 -42.20
CA VAL A 584 11.93 27.12 -42.01
C VAL A 584 12.56 28.29 -42.79
N PHE A 585 11.93 28.70 -43.89
CA PHE A 585 12.35 29.84 -44.71
C PHE A 585 11.86 31.19 -44.17
N ALA A 586 11.38 31.27 -42.93
CA ALA A 586 10.96 32.51 -42.31
C ALA A 586 12.05 33.60 -42.46
N ASN A 587 11.65 34.77 -42.95
CA ASN A 587 12.52 35.90 -43.32
C ASN A 587 13.39 35.73 -44.59
N ASN A 588 13.22 34.66 -45.36
CA ASN A 588 13.93 34.40 -46.62
C ASN A 588 12.94 34.13 -47.78
N SER A 589 12.13 35.14 -48.14
CA SER A 589 11.09 35.03 -49.19
C SER A 589 11.61 34.62 -50.57
N ARG A 590 12.88 34.94 -50.87
CA ARG A 590 13.56 34.55 -52.11
C ARG A 590 13.80 33.04 -52.20
N GLU A 591 14.33 32.45 -51.13
CA GLU A 591 14.60 31.00 -51.08
C GLU A 591 13.28 30.21 -50.95
N LEU A 592 12.26 30.77 -50.28
CA LEU A 592 10.92 30.18 -50.20
C LEU A 592 10.23 30.13 -51.57
N LYS A 593 10.29 31.22 -52.34
CA LYS A 593 9.74 31.25 -53.70
C LYS A 593 10.43 30.21 -54.60
N ALA A 594 11.76 30.16 -54.56
CA ALA A 594 12.55 29.19 -55.32
C ALA A 594 12.23 27.74 -54.93
N PHE A 595 11.92 27.49 -53.66
CA PHE A 595 11.46 26.19 -53.17
C PHE A 595 10.04 25.85 -53.67
N LEU A 596 9.06 26.75 -53.54
CA LEU A 596 7.66 26.49 -53.94
C LEU A 596 7.50 26.32 -55.45
N GLU A 597 8.19 27.14 -56.25
CA GLU A 597 8.18 27.01 -57.72
C GLU A 597 8.76 25.67 -58.15
N HIS A 598 9.91 25.28 -57.58
CA HIS A 598 10.53 23.98 -57.84
C HIS A 598 9.59 22.81 -57.47
N MET A 599 8.88 22.89 -56.35
CA MET A 599 7.93 21.85 -55.95
C MET A 599 6.72 21.76 -56.90
N THR A 600 6.20 22.89 -57.40
CA THR A 600 5.08 22.87 -58.36
C THR A 600 5.48 22.36 -59.75
N GLU A 601 6.74 22.53 -60.15
CA GLU A 601 7.26 22.04 -61.44
C GLU A 601 7.61 20.55 -61.40
N VAL A 602 8.20 20.09 -60.30
CA VAL A 602 8.69 18.71 -60.16
C VAL A 602 7.59 17.76 -59.65
N GLN A 603 6.60 18.26 -58.92
CA GLN A 603 5.53 17.45 -58.32
C GLN A 603 4.14 18.08 -58.51
N SER A 604 3.42 17.60 -59.53
CA SER A 604 2.03 18.02 -59.85
C SER A 604 0.99 17.64 -58.78
N ASP A 605 1.37 16.81 -57.81
CA ASP A 605 0.54 16.34 -56.69
C ASP A 605 1.05 16.87 -55.35
N SER A 606 1.47 18.14 -55.33
CA SER A 606 1.88 18.83 -54.10
C SER A 606 0.70 19.04 -53.14
N PRO A 607 0.93 19.19 -51.82
CA PRO A 607 -0.12 19.41 -50.82
C PRO A 607 -0.96 20.68 -51.03
N GLN A 608 -2.21 20.70 -50.54
CA GLN A 608 -3.12 21.84 -50.70
C GLN A 608 -2.58 23.13 -50.07
N GLY A 609 -1.82 23.06 -48.97
CA GLY A 609 -1.21 24.25 -48.36
C GLY A 609 -0.16 24.94 -49.23
N VAL A 610 0.51 24.21 -50.14
CA VAL A 610 1.39 24.80 -51.17
C VAL A 610 0.55 25.64 -52.13
N TYR A 611 -0.64 25.17 -52.52
CA TYR A 611 -1.56 25.89 -53.40
C TYR A 611 -2.31 27.02 -52.69
N ASP A 612 -2.69 26.86 -51.43
CA ASP A 612 -3.33 27.91 -50.62
C ASP A 612 -2.35 29.05 -50.35
N THR A 613 -1.10 28.75 -49.98
CA THR A 613 -0.04 29.76 -49.80
C THR A 613 0.29 30.43 -51.14
N LEU A 614 0.26 29.68 -52.24
CA LEU A 614 0.41 30.24 -53.58
C LEU A 614 -0.80 31.09 -54.01
N LEU A 615 -2.03 30.69 -53.66
CA LEU A 615 -3.27 31.44 -53.91
C LEU A 615 -3.31 32.72 -53.08
N GLU A 616 -2.87 32.68 -51.83
CA GLU A 616 -2.72 33.85 -50.96
C GLU A 616 -1.68 34.81 -51.54
N LEU A 617 -0.49 34.33 -51.92
CA LEU A 617 0.51 35.14 -52.60
C LEU A 617 -0.03 35.75 -53.92
N ARG A 618 -0.88 35.02 -54.67
CA ARG A 618 -1.52 35.51 -55.91
C ARG A 618 -2.66 36.51 -55.66
N LEU A 619 -3.54 36.28 -54.69
CA LEU A 619 -4.63 37.19 -54.31
C LEU A 619 -4.10 38.46 -53.65
N GLN A 620 -3.01 38.35 -52.87
CA GLN A 620 -2.29 39.49 -52.32
C GLN A 620 -1.67 40.34 -53.44
N ASN A 621 -1.04 39.69 -54.43
CA ASN A 621 -0.55 40.38 -55.63
C ASN A 621 -1.71 41.01 -56.45
N TRP A 622 -2.87 40.33 -56.61
CA TRP A 622 -4.07 40.86 -57.29
C TRP A 622 -4.69 42.08 -56.57
N ALA A 623 -4.76 42.03 -55.24
CA ALA A 623 -5.31 43.10 -54.43
C ALA A 623 -4.43 44.37 -54.46
N HIS A 624 -3.10 44.20 -54.49
CA HIS A 624 -2.12 45.29 -54.53
C HIS A 624 -1.84 45.83 -55.95
N GLU A 625 -2.25 45.13 -57.00
CA GLU A 625 -2.04 45.56 -58.39
C GLU A 625 -3.02 46.67 -58.80
N VAL A 626 -2.47 47.69 -59.46
CA VAL A 626 -3.16 48.93 -59.85
C VAL A 626 -3.48 48.95 -61.35
N ASP A 627 -2.71 48.21 -62.17
CA ASP A 627 -2.95 48.12 -63.61
C ASP A 627 -4.15 47.22 -63.95
N LYS A 628 -5.15 47.76 -64.64
CA LYS A 628 -6.40 47.07 -64.96
C LYS A 628 -6.20 45.85 -65.86
N GLN A 629 -5.25 45.86 -66.79
CA GLN A 629 -4.98 44.71 -67.67
C GLN A 629 -4.27 43.57 -66.94
N ILE A 630 -3.37 43.90 -66.00
CA ILE A 630 -2.66 42.90 -65.18
C ILE A 630 -3.61 42.35 -64.10
N LYS A 631 -4.49 43.20 -63.57
CA LYS A 631 -5.50 42.80 -62.58
C LYS A 631 -6.55 41.86 -63.13
N GLU A 632 -6.97 42.03 -64.39
CA GLU A 632 -7.84 41.06 -65.09
C GLU A 632 -7.13 39.73 -65.33
N LYS A 633 -5.84 39.73 -65.71
CA LYS A 633 -5.05 38.49 -65.83
C LYS A 633 -4.90 37.76 -64.50
N LEU A 634 -4.58 38.49 -63.43
CA LEU A 634 -4.47 37.93 -62.08
C LEU A 634 -5.84 37.45 -61.54
N HIS A 635 -6.95 38.10 -61.92
CA HIS A 635 -8.31 37.65 -61.61
C HIS A 635 -8.63 36.30 -62.29
N ASP A 636 -8.30 36.18 -63.58
CA ASP A 636 -8.48 34.95 -64.33
C ASP A 636 -7.56 33.84 -63.84
N GLU A 637 -6.30 34.14 -63.47
CA GLU A 637 -5.37 33.17 -62.87
C GLU A 637 -5.88 32.64 -61.52
N ALA A 638 -6.47 33.51 -60.68
CA ALA A 638 -7.07 33.12 -59.40
C ALA A 638 -8.37 32.33 -59.59
N LEU A 639 -9.24 32.73 -60.52
CA LEU A 639 -10.48 32.02 -60.84
C LEU A 639 -10.22 30.68 -61.53
N THR A 640 -9.16 30.59 -62.35
CA THR A 640 -8.70 29.33 -62.97
C THR A 640 -8.14 28.40 -61.90
N LEU A 641 -7.41 28.91 -60.92
CA LEU A 641 -6.97 28.14 -59.76
C LEU A 641 -8.18 27.64 -58.95
N LEU A 642 -9.21 28.47 -58.70
CA LEU A 642 -10.46 28.07 -58.02
C LEU A 642 -11.28 27.03 -58.81
N LYS A 643 -11.32 27.16 -60.14
CA LYS A 643 -12.03 26.24 -61.05
C LYS A 643 -11.23 24.98 -61.42
N SER A 644 -9.96 24.87 -61.00
CA SER A 644 -9.09 23.69 -61.23
C SER A 644 -9.62 22.40 -60.59
N GLY A 645 -10.74 22.46 -59.87
CA GLY A 645 -11.39 21.33 -59.21
C GLY A 645 -10.81 20.99 -57.85
N ARG A 646 -9.71 21.65 -57.45
CA ARG A 646 -8.98 21.39 -56.19
C ARG A 646 -9.67 21.98 -54.94
N PHE A 647 -10.63 22.90 -55.10
CA PHE A 647 -11.39 23.52 -54.01
C PHE A 647 -12.82 22.95 -53.84
N LYS A 648 -13.14 21.83 -54.49
CA LYS A 648 -14.51 21.25 -54.46
C LYS A 648 -14.88 20.62 -53.12
N THR A 649 -13.90 20.11 -52.38
CA THR A 649 -14.11 19.30 -51.17
C THR A 649 -13.86 20.09 -49.89
N VAL A 650 -12.90 21.03 -49.90
CA VAL A 650 -12.59 21.92 -48.77
C VAL A 650 -12.49 23.34 -49.30
N PHE A 651 -13.53 24.15 -49.03
CA PHE A 651 -13.65 25.50 -49.57
C PHE A 651 -13.72 26.60 -48.50
N ASP A 652 -13.72 26.28 -47.20
CA ASP A 652 -13.89 27.27 -46.13
C ASP A 652 -12.77 28.32 -46.10
N LYS A 653 -11.51 27.90 -46.22
CA LYS A 653 -10.36 28.82 -46.34
C LYS A 653 -10.44 29.64 -47.63
N ALA A 654 -10.82 29.03 -48.74
CA ALA A 654 -11.02 29.74 -50.00
C ALA A 654 -12.21 30.72 -49.92
N LEU A 655 -13.29 30.40 -49.21
CA LEU A 655 -14.46 31.25 -48.95
C LEU A 655 -14.08 32.45 -48.10
N VAL A 656 -13.26 32.25 -47.05
CA VAL A 656 -12.72 33.32 -46.22
C VAL A 656 -11.79 34.21 -47.03
N LEU A 657 -10.83 33.66 -47.77
CA LEU A 657 -9.94 34.43 -48.65
C LEU A 657 -10.75 35.22 -49.71
N CYS A 658 -11.80 34.61 -50.28
CA CYS A 658 -12.71 35.28 -51.20
C CYS A 658 -13.54 36.39 -50.53
N GLN A 659 -14.09 36.18 -49.32
CA GLN A 659 -14.86 37.19 -48.58
C GLN A 659 -13.97 38.34 -48.11
N MET A 660 -12.76 38.05 -47.62
CA MET A 660 -11.76 39.05 -47.20
C MET A 660 -11.34 39.96 -48.35
N HIS A 661 -11.20 39.40 -49.55
CA HIS A 661 -10.88 40.17 -50.76
C HIS A 661 -12.12 40.60 -51.58
N ASN A 662 -13.33 40.42 -51.04
CA ASN A 662 -14.65 40.83 -51.57
C ASN A 662 -15.05 40.23 -52.95
N PHE A 663 -14.91 38.92 -53.09
CA PHE A 663 -15.14 38.15 -54.31
C PHE A 663 -16.52 37.44 -54.32
N LYS A 664 -17.59 38.15 -54.74
CA LYS A 664 -19.01 37.73 -54.61
C LYS A 664 -19.40 36.46 -55.38
N ASP A 665 -18.88 36.31 -56.60
CA ASP A 665 -19.19 35.16 -57.46
C ASP A 665 -18.63 33.85 -56.89
N GLY A 666 -17.60 33.95 -56.03
CA GLY A 666 -17.12 32.82 -55.24
C GLY A 666 -18.06 32.42 -54.09
N VAL A 667 -18.83 33.34 -53.48
CA VAL A 667 -19.59 33.07 -52.24
C VAL A 667 -20.90 32.31 -52.48
N LEU A 668 -21.71 32.75 -53.44
CA LEU A 668 -22.98 32.07 -53.79
C LEU A 668 -22.72 30.68 -54.37
N TYR A 669 -21.65 30.53 -55.17
CA TYR A 669 -21.20 29.24 -55.69
C TYR A 669 -20.87 28.26 -54.55
N LEU A 670 -20.45 28.74 -53.38
CA LEU A 670 -20.08 27.91 -52.25
C LEU A 670 -21.25 27.59 -51.29
N TYR A 671 -22.27 28.47 -51.11
CA TYR A 671 -23.45 28.19 -50.25
C TYR A 671 -24.44 27.16 -50.82
N GLU A 672 -24.68 27.19 -52.14
CA GLU A 672 -25.54 26.19 -52.79
C GLU A 672 -24.92 24.81 -52.77
N GLN A 673 -23.58 24.72 -52.86
CA GLN A 673 -22.87 23.46 -52.71
C GLN A 673 -22.92 22.92 -51.26
N GLY A 674 -23.36 23.72 -50.26
CA GLY A 674 -23.28 23.43 -48.81
C GLY A 674 -24.59 23.14 -48.02
N LYS A 675 -25.80 23.21 -48.59
CA LYS A 675 -27.11 22.77 -47.96
C LYS A 675 -27.55 23.42 -46.62
N LEU A 676 -27.38 24.73 -46.40
CA LEU A 676 -27.68 25.41 -45.11
C LEU A 676 -29.11 26.04 -45.02
N PHE A 677 -30.16 25.30 -44.56
CA PHE A 677 -31.58 25.74 -44.59
C PHE A 677 -32.02 26.78 -43.54
N GLN A 678 -31.46 26.77 -42.33
CA GLN A 678 -31.75 27.82 -41.34
C GLN A 678 -31.22 29.18 -41.82
N GLN A 679 -30.09 29.21 -42.55
CA GLN A 679 -29.56 30.42 -43.18
C GLN A 679 -30.42 30.89 -44.36
N ILE A 680 -31.14 29.97 -45.02
CA ILE A 680 -32.16 30.27 -46.02
C ILE A 680 -33.45 30.81 -45.36
N MET A 681 -33.94 30.20 -44.25
CA MET A 681 -35.06 30.70 -43.44
C MET A 681 -34.76 32.10 -42.88
N HIS A 682 -33.53 32.33 -42.41
CA HIS A 682 -33.10 33.65 -41.90
C HIS A 682 -32.97 34.69 -43.02
N TYR A 683 -32.42 34.29 -44.17
CA TYR A 683 -32.42 35.11 -45.39
C TYR A 683 -33.85 35.46 -45.85
N HIS A 684 -34.85 34.56 -45.67
CA HIS A 684 -36.26 34.82 -46.01
C HIS A 684 -37.05 35.58 -44.92
N MET A 685 -36.74 35.38 -43.63
CA MET A 685 -37.31 36.14 -42.50
C MET A 685 -36.85 37.61 -42.53
N GLN A 686 -35.58 37.86 -42.90
CA GLN A 686 -35.06 39.22 -43.14
C GLN A 686 -35.72 39.91 -44.34
N ASN A 687 -36.36 39.14 -45.23
CA ASN A 687 -37.06 39.61 -46.43
C ASN A 687 -38.63 39.53 -46.31
N GLU A 688 -39.18 39.29 -45.10
CA GLU A 688 -40.61 39.40 -44.70
C GLU A 688 -41.69 38.52 -45.41
N GLN A 689 -41.60 37.18 -45.38
CA GLN A 689 -42.56 36.28 -46.08
C GLN A 689 -43.35 35.29 -45.15
N TYR A 690 -44.43 35.72 -44.45
CA TYR A 690 -45.16 34.97 -43.36
C TYR A 690 -45.72 33.58 -43.71
N LYS A 691 -46.33 33.43 -44.88
CA LYS A 691 -46.95 32.15 -45.30
C LYS A 691 -45.88 31.07 -45.55
N LYS A 692 -44.73 31.47 -46.09
CA LYS A 692 -43.56 30.59 -46.28
C LYS A 692 -42.93 30.18 -44.95
N VAL A 693 -43.24 30.84 -43.83
CA VAL A 693 -42.73 30.48 -42.49
C VAL A 693 -43.54 29.34 -41.87
N ILE A 694 -44.88 29.37 -41.89
CA ILE A 694 -45.68 28.20 -41.49
C ILE A 694 -45.49 27.05 -42.48
N GLU A 695 -45.37 27.31 -43.79
CA GLU A 695 -45.06 26.24 -44.78
C GLU A 695 -43.70 25.57 -44.49
N VAL A 696 -42.67 26.33 -44.08
CA VAL A 696 -41.39 25.74 -43.63
C VAL A 696 -41.54 25.03 -42.26
N CYS A 697 -42.44 25.46 -41.36
CA CYS A 697 -42.73 24.75 -40.09
C CYS A 697 -43.59 23.49 -40.28
N GLU A 698 -44.43 23.43 -41.32
CA GLU A 698 -45.21 22.24 -41.67
C GLU A 698 -44.39 21.26 -42.54
N LEU A 699 -43.54 21.74 -43.46
CA LEU A 699 -42.63 20.92 -44.28
C LEU A 699 -41.46 20.34 -43.48
N TYR A 700 -40.96 21.09 -42.48
CA TYR A 700 -39.74 20.72 -41.73
C TYR A 700 -39.92 20.70 -40.19
N GLY A 701 -41.11 20.93 -39.61
CA GLY A 701 -41.31 21.05 -38.14
C GLY A 701 -41.70 19.80 -37.35
N ASP A 702 -42.04 18.69 -38.02
CA ASP A 702 -41.96 17.36 -37.39
C ASP A 702 -40.49 16.90 -37.26
N GLN A 703 -39.58 17.45 -38.09
CA GLN A 703 -38.13 17.22 -38.01
C GLN A 703 -37.48 18.14 -36.96
N GLU A 704 -37.92 19.40 -36.82
CA GLU A 704 -37.46 20.34 -35.78
C GLU A 704 -38.61 20.98 -34.97
N ALA A 705 -38.93 20.42 -33.78
CA ALA A 705 -40.00 20.89 -32.90
C ALA A 705 -39.78 22.31 -32.30
N CYS A 706 -38.55 22.83 -32.35
CA CYS A 706 -38.20 24.20 -31.96
C CYS A 706 -38.79 25.27 -32.89
N LEU A 707 -39.23 24.89 -34.10
CA LEU A 707 -39.97 25.76 -35.01
C LEU A 707 -41.34 26.15 -34.42
N TRP A 708 -41.97 25.32 -33.56
CA TRP A 708 -43.24 25.64 -32.87
C TRP A 708 -43.06 26.64 -31.71
N GLU A 709 -41.90 26.61 -31.04
CA GLU A 709 -41.53 27.60 -30.03
C GLU A 709 -41.14 28.93 -30.67
N GLN A 710 -40.39 28.91 -31.78
CA GLN A 710 -40.07 30.11 -32.57
C GLN A 710 -41.33 30.71 -33.23
N ALA A 711 -42.29 29.88 -33.64
CA ALA A 711 -43.60 30.30 -34.12
C ALA A 711 -44.46 30.93 -32.99
N LEU A 712 -44.58 30.29 -31.81
CA LEU A 712 -45.32 30.87 -30.66
C LEU A 712 -44.69 32.20 -30.23
N GLY A 713 -43.36 32.30 -30.24
CA GLY A 713 -42.63 33.53 -29.95
C GLY A 713 -42.77 34.61 -31.02
N TYR A 714 -42.83 34.24 -32.31
CA TYR A 714 -43.06 35.16 -33.42
C TYR A 714 -44.50 35.69 -33.45
N PHE A 715 -45.50 34.83 -33.21
CA PHE A 715 -46.92 35.20 -33.13
C PHE A 715 -47.28 35.94 -31.83
N ALA A 716 -46.61 35.66 -30.71
CA ALA A 716 -46.78 36.41 -29.46
C ALA A 716 -46.25 37.85 -29.53
N ARG A 717 -45.36 38.17 -30.49
CA ARG A 717 -44.76 39.50 -30.68
C ARG A 717 -45.49 40.40 -31.69
N LYS A 718 -46.48 39.90 -32.42
CA LYS A 718 -47.25 40.65 -33.42
C LYS A 718 -48.59 41.11 -32.82
N GLU A 719 -49.02 42.34 -33.13
CA GLU A 719 -50.21 42.99 -32.53
C GLU A 719 -51.55 42.68 -33.24
N GLU A 720 -51.53 41.87 -34.30
CA GLU A 720 -52.73 41.46 -35.05
C GLU A 720 -53.45 40.26 -34.39
N ASP A 721 -54.72 40.00 -34.75
CA ASP A 721 -55.62 39.05 -34.05
C ASP A 721 -55.21 37.56 -34.28
N CYS A 722 -54.15 37.10 -33.62
CA CYS A 722 -53.57 35.75 -33.77
C CYS A 722 -54.11 34.71 -32.76
N LYS A 723 -55.28 34.94 -32.16
CA LYS A 723 -55.84 34.10 -31.08
C LYS A 723 -56.01 32.63 -31.46
N GLU A 724 -56.38 32.36 -32.72
CA GLU A 724 -56.54 30.99 -33.24
C GLU A 724 -55.20 30.24 -33.33
N TYR A 725 -54.13 30.91 -33.79
CA TYR A 725 -52.79 30.33 -33.87
C TYR A 725 -52.16 30.10 -32.48
N ILE A 726 -52.56 30.86 -31.43
CA ILE A 726 -52.03 30.74 -30.05
C ILE A 726 -52.74 29.63 -29.24
N ALA A 727 -54.06 29.53 -29.33
CA ALA A 727 -54.82 28.48 -28.62
C ALA A 727 -54.48 27.07 -29.12
N ALA A 728 -54.22 26.94 -30.43
CA ALA A 728 -53.75 25.69 -31.06
C ALA A 728 -52.41 25.22 -30.47
N VAL A 729 -51.54 26.16 -30.09
CA VAL A 729 -50.23 25.87 -29.51
C VAL A 729 -50.31 25.55 -27.99
N LEU A 730 -51.15 26.24 -27.18
CA LEU A 730 -51.22 26.04 -25.71
C LEU A 730 -51.84 24.72 -25.23
N LYS A 731 -52.87 24.22 -25.93
CA LYS A 731 -53.50 22.93 -25.61
C LYS A 731 -52.52 21.75 -25.79
N HIS A 732 -51.57 21.89 -26.72
CA HIS A 732 -50.50 20.91 -26.89
C HIS A 732 -49.41 21.01 -25.80
N ILE A 733 -49.36 22.11 -25.04
CA ILE A 733 -48.37 22.36 -23.97
C ILE A 733 -48.80 21.77 -22.61
N GLU A 734 -50.06 21.92 -22.16
CA GLU A 734 -50.55 21.40 -20.86
C GLU A 734 -50.52 19.86 -20.79
N ASN A 735 -51.07 19.20 -21.81
CA ASN A 735 -51.15 17.73 -21.88
C ASN A 735 -49.78 17.03 -21.87
N LYS A 736 -48.75 17.73 -22.37
CA LYS A 736 -47.38 17.21 -22.45
C LYS A 736 -46.45 17.85 -21.41
N ASN A 737 -46.98 18.70 -20.51
CA ASN A 737 -46.21 19.44 -19.50
C ASN A 737 -44.99 20.17 -20.10
N LEU A 738 -45.13 20.70 -21.32
CA LEU A 738 -44.01 21.26 -22.12
C LEU A 738 -43.46 22.57 -21.52
N MET A 739 -44.18 23.23 -20.60
CA MET A 739 -43.69 24.43 -19.92
C MET A 739 -44.16 24.57 -18.45
N PRO A 740 -43.33 25.14 -17.54
CA PRO A 740 -43.69 25.49 -16.16
C PRO A 740 -44.76 26.58 -16.07
N PRO A 741 -45.54 26.66 -14.97
CA PRO A 741 -46.62 27.62 -14.86
C PRO A 741 -46.25 29.08 -14.99
N LEU A 742 -45.03 29.40 -14.54
CA LEU A 742 -44.48 30.73 -14.64
C LEU A 742 -44.14 31.12 -16.08
N LEU A 743 -43.71 30.15 -16.90
CA LEU A 743 -43.18 30.37 -18.25
C LEU A 743 -44.31 30.56 -19.28
N VAL A 744 -45.40 29.79 -19.14
CA VAL A 744 -46.62 29.97 -19.97
C VAL A 744 -47.24 31.34 -19.74
N VAL A 745 -47.27 31.78 -18.48
CA VAL A 745 -47.76 33.12 -18.11
C VAL A 745 -46.81 34.21 -18.63
N GLN A 746 -45.49 34.02 -18.57
CA GLN A 746 -44.50 34.99 -19.07
C GLN A 746 -44.54 35.17 -20.59
N THR A 747 -44.68 34.11 -21.38
CA THR A 747 -44.68 34.21 -22.86
C THR A 747 -45.93 34.89 -23.39
N LEU A 748 -47.10 34.64 -22.77
CA LEU A 748 -48.37 35.27 -23.15
C LEU A 748 -48.55 36.68 -22.58
N ALA A 749 -47.83 37.02 -21.51
CA ALA A 749 -47.88 38.36 -20.89
C ALA A 749 -47.43 39.49 -21.83
N HIS A 750 -46.72 39.17 -22.93
CA HIS A 750 -46.28 40.14 -23.92
C HIS A 750 -47.37 40.53 -24.93
N ASN A 751 -48.54 39.88 -24.92
CA ASN A 751 -49.63 40.16 -25.86
C ASN A 751 -50.80 40.88 -25.15
N SER A 752 -51.18 42.05 -25.66
CA SER A 752 -52.22 42.91 -25.08
C SER A 752 -53.65 42.37 -25.22
N THR A 753 -53.84 41.26 -25.96
CA THR A 753 -55.16 40.71 -26.30
C THR A 753 -55.56 39.42 -25.56
N ALA A 754 -54.71 38.87 -24.67
CA ALA A 754 -54.95 37.62 -23.95
C ALA A 754 -55.49 37.82 -22.52
N THR A 755 -56.60 37.16 -22.14
CA THR A 755 -57.28 37.33 -20.82
C THR A 755 -56.97 36.22 -19.80
N LEU A 756 -56.91 36.59 -18.50
CA LEU A 756 -56.59 35.70 -17.35
C LEU A 756 -57.53 34.48 -17.19
N SER A 757 -58.69 34.50 -17.85
CA SER A 757 -59.61 33.36 -17.91
C SER A 757 -59.00 32.11 -18.51
N VAL A 758 -57.96 32.24 -19.36
CA VAL A 758 -57.31 31.11 -20.04
C VAL A 758 -56.34 30.35 -19.10
N ILE A 759 -55.98 30.86 -17.90
CA ILE A 759 -54.85 30.33 -17.07
C ILE A 759 -55.19 30.03 -15.59
N LYS A 760 -56.32 30.48 -15.03
CA LYS A 760 -56.60 30.48 -13.56
C LYS A 760 -56.61 29.11 -12.87
N ASP A 761 -57.24 28.11 -13.47
CA ASP A 761 -57.49 26.82 -12.81
C ASP A 761 -56.21 26.00 -12.56
N TYR A 762 -55.15 26.36 -13.27
CA TYR A 762 -53.88 25.67 -13.25
C TYR A 762 -52.97 26.01 -12.05
N LEU A 763 -53.17 27.13 -11.32
CA LEU A 763 -52.22 27.60 -10.26
C LEU A 763 -52.56 27.22 -8.80
N VAL A 764 -53.83 27.05 -8.42
CA VAL A 764 -54.27 26.97 -7.00
C VAL A 764 -53.84 25.69 -6.27
N ASN A 765 -53.79 24.55 -6.95
CA ASN A 765 -53.61 23.25 -6.29
C ASN A 765 -52.18 22.95 -5.78
N LYS A 766 -51.18 23.81 -6.04
CA LYS A 766 -49.75 23.50 -5.83
C LYS A 766 -49.16 23.91 -4.47
N LEU A 767 -49.74 24.88 -3.74
CA LEU A 767 -49.06 25.59 -2.62
C LEU A 767 -49.23 24.99 -1.19
N GLN A 768 -50.34 24.33 -0.85
CA GLN A 768 -50.66 23.95 0.55
C GLN A 768 -49.77 22.87 1.20
N LYS A 769 -48.96 22.13 0.44
CA LYS A 769 -48.27 20.92 0.96
C LYS A 769 -46.95 21.16 1.72
N GLN A 770 -46.38 22.37 1.74
CA GLN A 770 -44.95 22.54 2.08
C GLN A 770 -44.58 22.99 3.49
N SER A 771 -45.50 23.56 4.28
CA SER A 771 -45.14 24.29 5.51
C SER A 771 -44.96 23.45 6.79
N CYS A 772 -45.52 22.24 6.93
CA CYS A 772 -45.59 21.50 8.20
C CYS A 772 -44.24 20.93 8.74
N GLN A 773 -43.22 20.78 7.90
CA GLN A 773 -42.07 19.89 8.18
C GLN A 773 -40.87 20.56 8.86
N ILE A 774 -40.81 21.89 8.93
CA ILE A 774 -39.61 22.65 9.32
C ILE A 774 -39.40 22.76 10.84
N GLU A 775 -40.43 22.57 11.67
CA GLU A 775 -40.42 22.97 13.10
C GLU A 775 -39.77 21.95 14.08
N GLN A 776 -39.80 20.65 13.78
CA GLN A 776 -39.28 19.61 14.70
C GLN A 776 -37.74 19.55 14.78
N ASP A 777 -37.06 20.16 13.82
CA ASP A 777 -35.64 19.97 13.58
C ASP A 777 -34.73 20.78 14.50
N GLY A 778 -35.14 21.96 14.93
CA GLY A 778 -34.30 22.86 15.73
C GLY A 778 -33.95 22.38 17.14
N GLN A 779 -34.72 21.48 17.76
CA GLN A 779 -34.55 21.14 19.19
C GLN A 779 -33.34 20.23 19.50
N ARG A 780 -32.84 19.46 18.53
CA ARG A 780 -31.79 18.44 18.77
C ARG A 780 -30.38 19.01 18.75
N ILE A 781 -30.13 20.06 17.96
CA ILE A 781 -28.81 20.70 17.81
C ILE A 781 -28.28 21.22 19.18
N GLN A 782 -29.16 21.73 20.03
CA GLN A 782 -28.76 22.45 21.24
C GLN A 782 -28.10 21.55 22.29
N LYS A 783 -28.58 20.32 22.50
CA LYS A 783 -28.09 19.41 23.56
C LYS A 783 -26.62 19.00 23.40
N TYR A 784 -26.15 18.78 22.18
CA TYR A 784 -24.78 18.29 21.92
C TYR A 784 -23.70 19.35 22.12
N ARG A 785 -24.06 20.63 21.99
CA ARG A 785 -23.10 21.72 22.21
C ARG A 785 -22.69 21.82 23.67
N ASP A 786 -23.61 21.55 24.60
CA ASP A 786 -23.37 21.69 26.03
C ASP A 786 -22.37 20.66 26.57
N GLU A 787 -22.48 19.38 26.19
CA GLU A 787 -21.55 18.32 26.65
C GLU A 787 -20.10 18.54 26.21
N THR A 788 -19.91 19.06 25.00
CA THR A 788 -18.57 19.29 24.43
C THR A 788 -17.78 20.33 25.22
N THR A 789 -18.46 21.31 25.80
CA THR A 789 -17.81 22.36 26.60
C THR A 789 -17.30 21.85 27.94
N ARG A 790 -18.03 20.90 28.56
CA ARG A 790 -17.68 20.33 29.87
C ARG A 790 -16.37 19.54 29.83
N ILE A 791 -16.18 18.69 28.81
CA ILE A 791 -14.98 17.84 28.68
C ILE A 791 -13.71 18.68 28.49
N ARG A 792 -13.80 19.82 27.80
CA ARG A 792 -12.64 20.71 27.59
C ARG A 792 -12.15 21.34 28.88
N GLN A 793 -13.05 21.65 29.82
CA GLN A 793 -12.68 22.22 31.12
C GLN A 793 -11.88 21.22 31.97
N GLU A 794 -12.26 19.94 31.97
CA GLU A 794 -11.59 18.88 32.74
C GLU A 794 -10.14 18.64 32.26
N ILE A 795 -9.87 18.79 30.96
CA ILE A 795 -8.52 18.66 30.38
C ILE A 795 -7.60 19.81 30.80
N GLU A 796 -8.14 21.04 30.89
CA GLU A 796 -7.39 22.22 31.35
C GLU A 796 -6.96 22.09 32.82
N GLU A 797 -7.86 21.61 33.68
CA GLU A 797 -7.57 21.39 35.11
C GLU A 797 -6.42 20.39 35.35
N LEU A 798 -6.35 19.32 34.55
CA LEU A 798 -5.30 18.30 34.64
C LEU A 798 -3.91 18.79 34.21
N LYS A 799 -3.82 19.84 33.40
CA LYS A 799 -2.54 20.39 32.91
C LYS A 799 -1.93 21.43 33.85
N ALA A 800 -2.75 22.19 34.58
CA ALA A 800 -2.31 23.38 35.31
C ALA A 800 -2.12 23.17 36.82
N SER A 801 -2.65 22.09 37.42
CA SER A 801 -2.66 21.89 38.88
C SER A 801 -1.68 20.80 39.37
N PRO A 802 -0.87 21.06 40.41
CA PRO A 802 0.01 20.05 41.01
C PRO A 802 -0.78 19.00 41.81
N LYS A 803 -0.47 17.71 41.62
CA LYS A 803 -1.08 16.57 42.33
C LYS A 803 -0.15 15.99 43.40
N ILE A 804 -0.68 15.76 44.60
CA ILE A 804 0.04 15.13 45.72
C ILE A 804 -0.30 13.63 45.77
N PHE A 805 0.71 12.76 45.80
CA PHE A 805 0.54 11.31 45.93
C PHE A 805 0.80 10.85 47.37
N GLN A 806 -0.24 10.36 48.06
CA GLN A 806 -0.16 9.93 49.47
C GLN A 806 -0.24 8.39 49.65
N LYS A 807 -0.13 7.61 48.57
CA LYS A 807 -0.30 6.14 48.65
C LYS A 807 0.95 5.45 49.23
N THR A 808 0.73 4.64 50.26
CA THR A 808 1.78 3.91 51.02
C THR A 808 1.90 2.43 50.66
N LYS A 809 1.08 1.92 49.72
CA LYS A 809 1.07 0.52 49.28
C LYS A 809 1.17 0.39 47.77
N CYS A 810 1.92 -0.61 47.31
CA CYS A 810 2.05 -0.93 45.89
C CYS A 810 0.73 -1.47 45.33
N SER A 811 0.32 -1.00 44.14
CA SER A 811 -0.98 -1.36 43.55
C SER A 811 -1.01 -2.77 42.92
N ILE A 812 0.13 -3.47 42.84
CA ILE A 812 0.24 -4.85 42.32
C ILE A 812 0.40 -5.86 43.47
N CYS A 813 1.49 -5.77 44.22
CA CYS A 813 1.79 -6.74 45.29
C CYS A 813 1.14 -6.38 46.63
N THR A 814 0.44 -5.25 46.74
CA THR A 814 -0.25 -4.73 47.95
C THR A 814 0.63 -4.51 49.19
N SER A 815 1.93 -4.77 49.07
CA SER A 815 2.93 -4.59 50.12
C SER A 815 3.29 -3.12 50.30
N ALA A 816 3.89 -2.78 51.44
CA ALA A 816 4.35 -1.41 51.72
C ALA A 816 5.30 -0.93 50.61
N LEU A 817 5.12 0.30 50.15
CA LEU A 817 5.94 0.90 49.09
C LEU A 817 7.35 1.15 49.59
N GLU A 818 8.33 0.52 48.94
CA GLU A 818 9.76 0.68 49.20
C GLU A 818 10.39 1.49 48.06
N LEU A 819 11.44 2.25 48.37
CA LEU A 819 12.17 3.02 47.37
C LEU A 819 13.18 2.12 46.63
N PRO A 820 13.31 2.24 45.30
CA PRO A 820 12.67 3.22 44.41
C PRO A 820 11.23 2.87 43.97
N SER A 821 10.37 3.90 43.88
CA SER A 821 8.95 3.79 43.52
C SER A 821 8.56 4.65 42.31
N VAL A 822 7.60 4.16 41.52
CA VAL A 822 7.06 4.82 40.32
C VAL A 822 5.62 5.26 40.57
N HIS A 823 5.30 6.53 40.28
CA HIS A 823 3.98 7.12 40.49
C HIS A 823 3.41 7.65 39.18
N PHE A 824 2.17 7.29 38.87
CA PHE A 824 1.46 7.75 37.66
C PHE A 824 0.43 8.82 37.99
N LEU A 825 0.20 9.78 37.08
CA LEU A 825 -0.78 10.87 37.22
C LEU A 825 -2.25 10.41 37.40
N CYS A 826 -2.53 9.15 37.06
CA CYS A 826 -3.80 8.47 37.36
C CYS A 826 -3.96 8.09 38.85
N GLY A 827 -2.94 8.29 39.68
CA GLY A 827 -2.98 8.02 41.13
C GLY A 827 -2.54 6.62 41.54
N HIS A 828 -1.98 5.80 40.64
CA HIS A 828 -1.40 4.49 40.97
C HIS A 828 0.09 4.58 41.27
N SER A 829 0.56 3.70 42.17
CA SER A 829 1.95 3.70 42.65
C SER A 829 2.47 2.27 42.78
N PHE A 830 3.71 2.06 42.35
CA PHE A 830 4.33 0.73 42.20
C PHE A 830 5.79 0.75 42.69
N HIS A 831 6.31 -0.41 43.14
CA HIS A 831 7.76 -0.60 43.28
C HIS A 831 8.42 -0.63 41.90
N GLN A 832 9.65 -0.12 41.76
CA GLN A 832 10.36 -0.16 40.47
C GLN A 832 10.48 -1.59 39.92
N HIS A 833 10.80 -2.58 40.75
CA HIS A 833 10.91 -3.97 40.31
C HIS A 833 9.54 -4.59 39.91
N CYS A 834 8.46 -4.23 40.62
CA CYS A 834 7.12 -4.66 40.26
C CYS A 834 6.62 -3.98 38.98
N PHE A 835 7.06 -2.75 38.73
CA PHE A 835 6.78 -2.06 37.47
C PHE A 835 7.53 -2.74 36.32
N GLU A 836 8.86 -2.85 36.39
CA GLU A 836 9.71 -3.48 35.34
C GLU A 836 9.31 -4.92 35.00
N SER A 837 8.68 -5.65 35.93
CA SER A 837 8.25 -7.03 35.71
C SER A 837 6.88 -7.16 35.04
N TYR A 838 5.98 -6.17 35.19
CA TYR A 838 4.58 -6.25 34.74
C TYR A 838 4.19 -5.18 33.72
N SER A 839 5.02 -4.15 33.48
CA SER A 839 4.77 -3.12 32.47
C SER A 839 5.26 -3.55 31.09
N GLU A 840 4.41 -3.42 30.07
CA GLU A 840 4.81 -3.59 28.65
C GLU A 840 5.59 -2.38 28.11
N SER A 841 5.50 -1.21 28.78
CA SER A 841 6.09 0.07 28.40
C SER A 841 6.40 0.93 29.64
N ASP A 842 7.52 1.67 29.62
CA ASP A 842 7.94 2.56 30.72
C ASP A 842 6.99 3.76 30.95
N SER A 843 6.07 4.00 30.03
CA SER A 843 5.18 5.18 30.04
C SER A 843 3.74 4.90 30.43
N GLU A 844 3.37 3.65 30.68
CA GLU A 844 1.97 3.24 30.85
C GLU A 844 1.70 2.60 32.22
N CYS A 845 0.58 2.96 32.83
CA CYS A 845 0.17 2.42 34.13
C CYS A 845 -0.45 1.01 33.96
N PRO A 846 0.14 -0.05 34.54
CA PRO A 846 -0.34 -1.43 34.35
C PRO A 846 -1.79 -1.67 34.78
N THR A 847 -2.29 -0.92 35.76
CA THR A 847 -3.68 -1.06 36.26
C THR A 847 -4.72 -0.38 35.36
N CYS A 848 -4.37 0.74 34.71
CA CYS A 848 -5.28 1.46 33.82
C CYS A 848 -5.18 0.96 32.37
N MET A 849 -4.11 0.22 32.05
CA MET A 849 -3.82 -0.31 30.72
C MET A 849 -4.99 -1.12 30.13
N PRO A 850 -5.71 -2.00 30.85
CA PRO A 850 -6.81 -2.76 30.26
C PRO A 850 -7.99 -1.88 29.81
N GLU A 851 -8.33 -0.83 30.56
CA GLU A 851 -9.42 0.10 30.20
C GLU A 851 -8.98 1.08 29.12
N ASN A 852 -7.78 1.63 29.23
CA ASN A 852 -7.21 2.49 28.20
C ASN A 852 -6.99 1.72 26.90
N ARG A 853 -6.64 0.43 26.97
CA ARG A 853 -6.55 -0.47 25.82
C ARG A 853 -7.92 -0.73 25.21
N LYS A 854 -8.99 -0.91 25.99
CA LYS A 854 -10.36 -0.94 25.43
C LYS A 854 -10.72 0.37 24.72
N VAL A 855 -10.36 1.52 25.28
CA VAL A 855 -10.59 2.82 24.62
C VAL A 855 -9.72 2.97 23.37
N MET A 856 -8.45 2.58 23.43
CA MET A 856 -7.52 2.62 22.30
C MET A 856 -7.86 1.57 21.23
N ASP A 857 -8.45 0.44 21.61
CA ASP A 857 -8.98 -0.59 20.71
C ASP A 857 -10.34 -0.16 20.15
N MET A 858 -11.13 0.62 20.89
CA MET A 858 -12.30 1.32 20.35
C MET A 858 -11.89 2.43 19.37
N ILE A 859 -10.81 3.17 19.65
CA ILE A 859 -10.19 4.13 18.74
C ILE A 859 -9.61 3.37 17.54
N ARG A 860 -8.88 2.27 17.74
CA ARG A 860 -8.36 1.42 16.67
C ARG A 860 -9.47 0.76 15.88
N ALA A 861 -10.60 0.42 16.49
CA ALA A 861 -11.79 -0.06 15.78
C ALA A 861 -12.50 1.10 15.07
N GLN A 862 -12.43 2.33 15.57
CA GLN A 862 -12.83 3.54 14.85
C GLN A 862 -11.85 3.87 13.72
N GLU A 863 -10.56 3.56 13.85
CA GLU A 863 -9.53 3.71 12.83
C GLU A 863 -9.56 2.56 11.81
N GLN A 864 -9.92 1.34 12.19
CA GLN A 864 -10.24 0.27 11.25
C GLN A 864 -11.58 0.55 10.57
N LYS A 865 -12.53 1.19 11.27
CA LYS A 865 -13.67 1.82 10.61
C LYS A 865 -13.26 3.02 9.76
N ARG A 866 -12.09 3.64 10.01
CA ARG A 866 -11.47 4.67 9.15
C ARG A 866 -10.77 4.03 7.95
N ASP A 867 -10.21 2.83 8.06
CA ASP A 867 -9.65 2.10 6.92
C ASP A 867 -10.77 1.49 6.07
N LEU A 868 -11.86 1.01 6.70
CA LEU A 868 -13.14 0.79 6.02
C LEU A 868 -13.69 2.10 5.49
N HIS A 869 -13.47 3.23 6.18
CA HIS A 869 -13.86 4.54 5.68
C HIS A 869 -13.04 4.90 4.45
N ASP A 870 -11.77 4.48 4.33
CA ASP A 870 -10.89 4.70 3.18
C ASP A 870 -11.27 3.78 2.02
N GLN A 871 -11.60 2.51 2.27
CA GLN A 871 -12.25 1.64 1.27
C GLN A 871 -13.61 2.20 0.83
N PHE A 872 -14.35 2.80 1.76
CA PHE A 872 -15.58 3.55 1.49
C PHE A 872 -15.28 4.90 0.81
N GLN A 873 -14.14 5.55 1.04
CA GLN A 873 -13.77 6.82 0.43
C GLN A 873 -13.48 6.64 -1.06
N HIS A 874 -12.81 5.53 -1.42
CA HIS A 874 -12.43 5.19 -2.79
C HIS A 874 -13.47 4.32 -3.52
N GLN A 875 -14.63 4.07 -2.90
CA GLN A 875 -15.68 3.18 -3.44
C GLN A 875 -16.14 3.59 -4.86
N LEU A 876 -16.27 4.89 -5.14
CA LEU A 876 -16.66 5.35 -6.47
C LEU A 876 -15.59 5.06 -7.53
N ALA A 877 -14.31 5.31 -7.23
CA ALA A 877 -13.22 5.08 -8.17
C ALA A 877 -13.11 3.59 -8.53
N ARG A 878 -13.25 2.72 -7.52
CA ARG A 878 -13.23 1.27 -7.73
C ARG A 878 -14.40 0.79 -8.59
N ILE A 879 -15.63 1.25 -8.32
CA ILE A 879 -16.81 0.91 -9.14
C ILE A 879 -16.62 1.34 -10.60
N GLN A 880 -15.98 2.49 -10.84
CA GLN A 880 -15.70 2.96 -12.20
C GLN A 880 -14.69 2.07 -12.92
N THR A 881 -13.60 1.70 -12.25
CA THR A 881 -12.60 0.77 -12.81
C THR A 881 -13.19 -0.62 -13.04
N ASP A 882 -13.92 -1.16 -12.06
CA ASP A 882 -14.58 -2.47 -12.18
C ASP A 882 -15.54 -2.49 -13.39
N SER A 883 -16.32 -1.42 -13.60
CA SER A 883 -17.24 -1.33 -14.75
C SER A 883 -16.53 -1.33 -16.11
N VAL A 884 -15.38 -0.66 -16.23
CA VAL A 884 -14.58 -0.68 -17.48
C VAL A 884 -13.96 -2.06 -17.71
N VAL A 885 -13.45 -2.68 -16.64
CA VAL A 885 -12.88 -4.03 -16.70
C VAL A 885 -13.94 -5.07 -17.08
N GLU A 886 -15.15 -4.96 -16.55
CA GLU A 886 -16.27 -5.83 -16.94
C GLU A 886 -16.59 -5.70 -18.45
N MET A 887 -16.67 -4.48 -18.98
CA MET A 887 -16.86 -4.27 -20.42
C MET A 887 -15.72 -4.87 -21.24
N LEU A 888 -14.46 -4.72 -20.82
CA LEU A 888 -13.32 -5.32 -21.52
C LEU A 888 -13.33 -6.85 -21.48
N ARG A 889 -13.75 -7.46 -20.37
CA ARG A 889 -13.88 -8.92 -20.24
C ARG A 889 -14.96 -9.50 -21.15
N GLU A 890 -16.02 -8.76 -21.43
CA GLU A 890 -17.04 -9.19 -22.40
C GLU A 890 -16.48 -9.31 -23.82
N PHE A 891 -15.59 -8.39 -24.23
CA PHE A 891 -14.94 -8.42 -25.54
C PHE A 891 -13.70 -9.32 -25.59
N TYR A 892 -12.97 -9.46 -24.48
CA TYR A 892 -11.71 -10.20 -24.37
C TYR A 892 -11.70 -11.16 -23.17
N PRO A 893 -12.45 -12.28 -23.23
CA PRO A 893 -12.60 -13.20 -22.10
C PRO A 893 -11.32 -13.95 -21.72
N ASP A 894 -10.37 -14.08 -22.66
CA ASP A 894 -9.12 -14.81 -22.47
C ASP A 894 -8.00 -13.94 -21.84
N ILE A 895 -8.25 -12.64 -21.61
CA ILE A 895 -7.28 -11.70 -21.04
C ILE A 895 -7.60 -11.46 -19.56
N CYS A 896 -6.58 -11.56 -18.71
CA CYS A 896 -6.70 -11.27 -17.29
C CYS A 896 -6.45 -9.77 -17.03
N PHE A 897 -7.42 -9.09 -16.43
CA PHE A 897 -7.31 -7.68 -16.04
C PHE A 897 -7.08 -7.57 -14.53
N GLU A 898 -5.88 -7.14 -14.13
CA GLU A 898 -5.50 -6.84 -12.75
C GLU A 898 -5.80 -5.37 -12.40
N ILE A 899 -6.34 -5.11 -11.21
CA ILE A 899 -6.71 -3.76 -10.76
C ILE A 899 -5.74 -3.31 -9.67
N VAL A 900 -4.96 -2.27 -9.97
CA VAL A 900 -4.03 -1.64 -9.03
C VAL A 900 -4.66 -0.38 -8.44
N ALA A 901 -4.88 -0.36 -7.12
CA ALA A 901 -5.41 0.81 -6.42
C ALA A 901 -4.29 1.77 -5.99
N MET A 902 -4.45 3.06 -6.29
CA MET A 902 -3.50 4.12 -5.93
C MET A 902 -4.24 5.31 -5.29
N SER A 903 -3.58 6.03 -4.37
CA SER A 903 -4.13 7.25 -3.74
C SER A 903 -3.35 8.49 -4.20
N THR A 904 -4.06 9.54 -4.60
CA THR A 904 -3.46 10.76 -5.15
C THR A 904 -3.16 11.80 -4.06
N THR A 905 -2.29 12.78 -4.34
CA THR A 905 -1.98 13.86 -3.38
C THR A 905 -3.22 14.71 -3.08
N GLY A 906 -4.12 14.89 -4.05
CA GLY A 906 -5.38 15.61 -3.85
C GLY A 906 -6.37 14.94 -2.88
N ASP A 907 -6.30 13.61 -2.71
CA ASP A 907 -7.12 12.89 -1.73
C ASP A 907 -6.64 13.13 -0.29
N LYS A 908 -5.36 13.48 -0.10
CA LYS A 908 -4.72 13.64 1.22
C LYS A 908 -4.81 15.06 1.79
N ILE A 909 -5.08 16.07 0.96
CA ILE A 909 -5.10 17.49 1.36
C ILE A 909 -6.55 18.02 1.39
N LEU A 910 -7.21 17.97 2.55
CA LEU A 910 -8.61 18.41 2.71
C LEU A 910 -8.78 19.86 3.22
N ASP A 911 -7.73 20.45 3.81
CA ASP A 911 -7.82 21.65 4.67
C ASP A 911 -7.50 22.99 3.98
N THR A 912 -7.11 23.01 2.70
CA THR A 912 -6.77 24.25 1.97
C THR A 912 -7.58 24.39 0.69
N ALA A 913 -8.06 25.60 0.34
CA ALA A 913 -8.89 25.79 -0.85
C ALA A 913 -8.17 25.48 -2.16
N LEU A 914 -8.83 24.69 -3.03
CA LEU A 914 -8.33 24.31 -4.36
C LEU A 914 -7.98 25.56 -5.20
N SER A 915 -8.75 26.64 -5.05
CA SER A 915 -8.48 27.94 -5.68
C SER A 915 -7.19 28.62 -5.21
N LYS A 916 -6.58 28.19 -4.08
CA LYS A 916 -5.31 28.71 -3.55
C LYS A 916 -4.10 27.82 -3.87
N ILE A 917 -4.29 26.58 -4.33
CA ILE A 917 -3.22 25.60 -4.54
C ILE A 917 -2.72 25.55 -6.00
N GLY A 918 -3.46 26.12 -6.96
CA GLY A 918 -2.94 26.51 -8.28
C GLY A 918 -2.51 25.41 -9.27
N GLU A 919 -2.37 24.15 -8.85
CA GLU A 919 -1.88 23.08 -9.74
C GLU A 919 -3.03 22.25 -10.34
N LYS A 920 -3.21 22.37 -11.67
CA LYS A 920 -4.21 21.65 -12.48
C LYS A 920 -4.01 20.12 -12.52
N SER A 921 -2.88 19.58 -12.01
CA SER A 921 -2.47 18.17 -12.10
C SER A 921 -2.47 17.41 -10.76
N LEU A 922 -3.08 17.97 -9.70
CA LEU A 922 -3.05 17.41 -8.33
C LEU A 922 -3.70 16.01 -8.18
N PHE A 923 -4.55 15.60 -9.12
CA PHE A 923 -5.33 14.34 -9.07
C PHE A 923 -4.98 13.33 -10.18
N THR A 924 -4.15 13.69 -11.16
CA THR A 924 -3.82 12.81 -12.30
C THR A 924 -2.35 12.43 -12.36
N LYS A 925 -1.46 13.25 -11.77
CA LYS A 925 0.00 13.08 -11.86
C LYS A 925 0.51 11.73 -11.37
N GLU A 926 0.02 11.20 -10.25
CA GLU A 926 0.46 9.89 -9.76
C GLU A 926 0.06 8.74 -10.69
N LEU A 927 -1.10 8.86 -11.34
CA LEU A 927 -1.61 7.85 -12.27
C LEU A 927 -0.88 7.91 -13.62
N GLU A 928 -0.63 9.12 -14.13
CA GLU A 928 0.19 9.36 -15.32
C GLU A 928 1.62 8.84 -15.14
N ASN A 929 2.24 9.03 -13.97
CA ASN A 929 3.57 8.46 -13.66
C ASN A 929 3.55 6.92 -13.68
N ALA A 930 2.45 6.28 -13.26
CA ALA A 930 2.32 4.83 -13.29
C ALA A 930 2.20 4.31 -14.74
N LEU A 931 1.46 5.02 -15.60
CA LEU A 931 1.42 4.75 -17.05
C LEU A 931 2.79 4.94 -17.70
N GLU A 932 3.54 6.00 -17.34
CA GLU A 932 4.87 6.31 -17.86
C GLU A 932 5.89 5.20 -17.54
N ARG A 933 5.81 4.64 -16.32
CA ARG A 933 6.71 3.59 -15.82
C ARG A 933 6.34 2.18 -16.27
N ASN A 934 5.25 2.02 -17.01
CA ASN A 934 4.64 0.72 -17.34
C ASN A 934 4.28 -0.10 -16.09
N GLU A 935 3.91 0.56 -14.98
CA GLU A 935 3.34 -0.12 -13.80
C GLU A 935 1.88 -0.53 -14.05
N VAL A 936 1.19 0.21 -14.93
CA VAL A 936 -0.17 -0.07 -15.43
C VAL A 936 -0.24 0.21 -16.93
N ASP A 937 -1.17 -0.43 -17.63
CA ASP A 937 -1.35 -0.27 -19.09
C ASP A 937 -2.46 0.72 -19.45
N LEU A 938 -3.47 0.84 -18.60
CA LEU A 938 -4.59 1.75 -18.76
C LEU A 938 -4.99 2.35 -17.42
N VAL A 939 -5.53 3.56 -17.45
CA VAL A 939 -6.10 4.22 -16.27
C VAL A 939 -7.51 4.69 -16.57
N VAL A 940 -8.43 4.45 -15.64
CA VAL A 940 -9.84 4.84 -15.77
C VAL A 940 -10.08 6.13 -14.99
N HIS A 941 -10.60 7.15 -15.68
CA HIS A 941 -10.91 8.45 -15.12
C HIS A 941 -12.38 8.81 -15.35
N SER A 942 -12.91 9.66 -14.48
CA SER A 942 -14.07 10.48 -14.85
C SER A 942 -13.59 11.59 -15.79
N LEU A 943 -14.13 11.66 -17.00
CA LEU A 943 -13.58 12.51 -18.06
C LEU A 943 -13.53 14.01 -17.70
N LYS A 944 -14.48 14.48 -16.88
CA LYS A 944 -14.52 15.86 -16.36
C LYS A 944 -13.31 16.25 -15.50
N ASP A 945 -12.62 15.26 -14.92
CA ASP A 945 -11.50 15.46 -14.00
C ASP A 945 -10.15 15.42 -14.75
N LEU A 946 -10.16 15.06 -16.04
CA LEU A 946 -9.00 15.12 -16.92
C LEU A 946 -8.85 16.52 -17.53
N PRO A 947 -7.62 17.05 -17.65
CA PRO A 947 -7.38 18.29 -18.36
C PRO A 947 -7.74 18.16 -19.85
N THR A 948 -8.03 19.28 -20.51
CA THR A 948 -8.32 19.34 -21.95
C THR A 948 -7.09 19.12 -22.82
N SER A 949 -5.89 19.20 -22.24
CA SER A 949 -4.62 18.86 -22.89
C SER A 949 -3.85 17.95 -21.94
N LEU A 950 -3.59 16.73 -22.40
CA LEU A 950 -2.83 15.72 -21.67
C LEU A 950 -1.32 15.96 -21.83
N PRO A 951 -0.48 15.46 -20.92
CA PRO A 951 0.96 15.50 -21.09
C PRO A 951 1.41 14.77 -22.37
N PRO A 952 2.53 15.19 -22.98
CA PRO A 952 3.05 14.54 -24.19
C PRO A 952 3.31 13.04 -23.94
N GLY A 953 2.76 12.18 -24.79
CA GLY A 953 2.94 10.73 -24.70
C GLY A 953 1.72 9.96 -24.16
N PHE A 954 0.69 10.64 -23.67
CA PHE A 954 -0.58 10.04 -23.26
C PHE A 954 -1.73 10.45 -24.18
N THR A 955 -2.78 9.63 -24.24
CA THR A 955 -4.02 9.91 -24.97
C THR A 955 -5.20 9.23 -24.30
N ILE A 956 -6.40 9.77 -24.49
CA ILE A 956 -7.65 9.08 -24.15
C ILE A 956 -7.92 8.08 -25.27
N GLY A 957 -7.62 6.81 -24.99
CA GLY A 957 -7.79 5.70 -25.92
C GLY A 957 -9.21 5.15 -25.98
N ALA A 958 -10.06 5.45 -24.98
CA ALA A 958 -11.47 5.14 -25.02
C ALA A 958 -12.33 6.12 -24.22
N ILE A 959 -13.56 6.36 -24.70
CA ILE A 959 -14.60 7.02 -23.92
C ILE A 959 -15.83 6.13 -23.93
N CYS A 960 -16.19 5.62 -22.75
CA CYS A 960 -17.32 4.74 -22.58
C CYS A 960 -18.64 5.51 -22.70
N LYS A 961 -19.73 4.78 -22.95
CA LYS A 961 -21.08 5.32 -22.99
C LYS A 961 -21.38 6.21 -21.78
N ARG A 962 -21.83 7.44 -22.06
CA ARG A 962 -22.12 8.45 -21.03
C ARG A 962 -23.29 8.03 -20.15
N GLU A 963 -23.12 8.17 -18.84
CA GLU A 963 -24.25 8.21 -17.92
C GLU A 963 -24.87 9.60 -17.88
N ASN A 964 -26.01 9.74 -17.18
CA ASN A 964 -26.74 11.01 -17.07
C ASN A 964 -25.80 12.16 -16.61
N PRO A 965 -25.52 13.16 -17.47
CA PRO A 965 -24.53 14.20 -17.20
C PRO A 965 -25.05 15.29 -16.26
N HIS A 966 -26.35 15.32 -15.95
CA HIS A 966 -26.97 16.37 -15.15
C HIS A 966 -26.50 16.35 -13.69
N ASP A 967 -26.68 17.49 -13.03
CA ASP A 967 -26.53 17.57 -11.58
C ASP A 967 -27.83 17.18 -10.87
N ALA A 968 -27.71 16.63 -9.67
CA ALA A 968 -28.81 16.19 -8.84
C ALA A 968 -28.70 16.83 -7.46
N VAL A 969 -29.85 17.19 -6.91
CA VAL A 969 -30.02 17.71 -5.56
C VAL A 969 -30.36 16.54 -4.64
N VAL A 970 -29.55 16.41 -3.59
CA VAL A 970 -29.82 15.50 -2.49
C VAL A 970 -30.27 16.36 -1.32
N PHE A 971 -31.53 16.23 -0.95
CA PHE A 971 -32.10 16.97 0.18
C PHE A 971 -31.72 16.30 1.49
N HIS A 972 -31.57 17.11 2.54
CA HIS A 972 -31.53 16.58 3.90
C HIS A 972 -32.83 15.76 4.11
N PRO A 973 -32.80 14.64 4.85
CA PRO A 973 -34.00 13.85 5.18
C PRO A 973 -35.24 14.67 5.61
N LYS A 974 -35.03 15.82 6.26
CA LYS A 974 -36.02 16.79 6.72
C LYS A 974 -36.75 17.52 5.57
N ASN A 975 -36.10 17.65 4.42
CA ASN A 975 -36.60 18.30 3.21
C ASN A 975 -36.85 17.30 2.07
N CYS A 976 -36.93 16.00 2.37
CA CYS A 976 -37.19 14.97 1.38
C CYS A 976 -38.53 15.22 0.66
N GLY A 977 -38.53 15.22 -0.68
CA GLY A 977 -39.70 15.51 -1.50
C GLY A 977 -39.98 16.99 -1.81
N LYS A 978 -39.10 17.91 -1.37
CA LYS A 978 -39.11 19.33 -1.80
C LYS A 978 -38.22 19.53 -3.03
N THR A 979 -38.32 20.68 -3.69
CA THR A 979 -37.38 21.16 -4.73
C THR A 979 -36.64 22.39 -4.24
N LEU A 980 -35.55 22.79 -4.89
CA LEU A 980 -34.74 23.95 -4.46
C LEU A 980 -35.56 25.25 -4.35
N SER A 981 -36.47 25.49 -5.30
CA SER A 981 -37.38 26.63 -5.30
C SER A 981 -38.31 26.69 -4.08
N LEU A 982 -38.50 25.56 -3.43
CA LEU A 982 -39.48 25.35 -2.36
C LEU A 982 -38.79 25.20 -0.99
N LEU A 983 -37.48 25.48 -0.95
CA LEU A 983 -36.74 25.62 0.29
C LEU A 983 -36.96 27.04 0.88
N PRO A 984 -37.02 27.17 2.22
CA PRO A 984 -37.13 28.46 2.89
C PRO A 984 -36.03 29.45 2.49
N GLU A 985 -36.32 30.75 2.51
CA GLU A 985 -35.29 31.79 2.34
C GLU A 985 -34.12 31.58 3.32
N LYS A 986 -32.90 31.85 2.86
CA LYS A 986 -31.62 31.62 3.57
C LYS A 986 -31.33 30.15 3.89
N SER A 987 -32.05 29.21 3.27
CA SER A 987 -31.69 27.78 3.35
C SER A 987 -30.30 27.56 2.74
N VAL A 988 -29.46 26.81 3.46
CA VAL A 988 -28.05 26.62 3.11
C VAL A 988 -27.89 25.40 2.19
N ILE A 989 -27.37 25.63 0.98
CA ILE A 989 -27.12 24.60 -0.03
C ILE A 989 -25.61 24.33 -0.12
N GLY A 990 -25.23 23.07 0.04
CA GLY A 990 -23.82 22.66 0.01
C GLY A 990 -23.34 22.34 -1.40
N THR A 991 -22.39 23.11 -1.91
CA THR A 991 -21.64 22.79 -3.14
C THR A 991 -20.28 23.48 -3.11
N SER A 992 -19.22 22.73 -3.44
CA SER A 992 -17.86 23.31 -3.61
C SER A 992 -17.54 23.62 -5.08
N SER A 993 -18.50 23.47 -5.99
CA SER A 993 -18.32 23.80 -7.42
C SER A 993 -18.74 25.24 -7.67
N LEU A 994 -17.80 26.07 -8.11
CA LEU A 994 -18.04 27.47 -8.48
C LEU A 994 -19.09 27.56 -9.61
N ARG A 995 -19.03 26.66 -10.60
CA ARG A 995 -20.04 26.51 -11.67
C ARG A 995 -21.45 26.36 -11.12
N ARG A 996 -21.67 25.42 -10.19
CA ARG A 996 -23.00 25.16 -9.61
C ARG A 996 -23.47 26.33 -8.76
N ALA A 997 -22.56 26.88 -7.94
CA ALA A 997 -22.87 28.00 -7.06
C ALA A 997 -23.27 29.25 -7.86
N ALA A 998 -22.52 29.62 -8.91
CA ALA A 998 -22.82 30.79 -9.73
C ALA A 998 -24.18 30.67 -10.44
N GLN A 999 -24.44 29.54 -11.10
CA GLN A 999 -25.71 29.29 -11.81
C GLN A 999 -26.91 29.32 -10.87
N LEU A 1000 -26.79 28.67 -9.71
CA LEU A 1000 -27.90 28.51 -8.79
C LEU A 1000 -28.09 29.71 -7.86
N LYS A 1001 -27.06 30.50 -7.57
CA LYS A 1001 -27.22 31.82 -6.92
C LYS A 1001 -27.99 32.78 -7.81
N LYS A 1002 -27.70 32.78 -9.12
CA LYS A 1002 -28.43 33.58 -10.11
C LYS A 1002 -29.90 33.17 -10.20
N LYS A 1003 -30.17 31.86 -10.22
CA LYS A 1003 -31.53 31.32 -10.37
C LYS A 1003 -32.34 31.31 -9.07
N PHE A 1004 -31.68 31.16 -7.92
CA PHE A 1004 -32.28 31.10 -6.58
C PHE A 1004 -31.56 32.07 -5.62
N PRO A 1005 -31.70 33.40 -5.82
CA PRO A 1005 -31.02 34.40 -5.01
C PRO A 1005 -31.42 34.38 -3.53
N GLN A 1006 -32.55 33.75 -3.21
CA GLN A 1006 -33.03 33.57 -1.85
C GLN A 1006 -32.30 32.48 -1.05
N LEU A 1007 -31.45 31.65 -1.68
CA LEU A 1007 -30.74 30.54 -1.04
C LEU A 1007 -29.28 30.91 -0.74
N GLU A 1008 -28.74 30.42 0.38
CA GLU A 1008 -27.33 30.60 0.73
C GLU A 1008 -26.50 29.41 0.24
N PHE A 1009 -25.41 29.64 -0.49
CA PHE A 1009 -24.54 28.56 -0.96
C PHE A 1009 -23.24 28.56 -0.14
N ARG A 1010 -22.90 27.41 0.43
CA ARG A 1010 -21.68 27.21 1.22
C ARG A 1010 -20.90 26.01 0.72
N ASP A 1011 -19.58 26.09 0.87
CA ASP A 1011 -18.68 25.00 0.47
C ASP A 1011 -18.92 23.73 1.30
N ILE A 1012 -18.96 22.60 0.62
CA ILE A 1012 -19.01 21.28 1.24
C ILE A 1012 -17.94 20.35 0.64
N ARG A 1013 -16.93 20.02 1.44
CA ARG A 1013 -15.77 19.21 1.02
C ARG A 1013 -15.81 17.77 1.49
N GLY A 1014 -14.99 16.97 0.82
CA GLY A 1014 -14.88 15.52 0.96
C GLY A 1014 -15.41 14.79 -0.27
N ASN A 1015 -15.27 13.47 -0.31
CA ASN A 1015 -15.87 12.59 -1.32
C ASN A 1015 -17.41 12.50 -1.16
N LEU A 1016 -18.08 11.78 -2.07
CA LEU A 1016 -19.54 11.58 -2.07
C LEU A 1016 -20.07 11.08 -0.72
N ASN A 1017 -19.41 10.10 -0.14
CA ASN A 1017 -19.75 9.48 1.13
C ASN A 1017 -19.71 10.45 2.31
N THR A 1018 -18.63 11.20 2.45
CA THR A 1018 -18.47 12.20 3.52
C THR A 1018 -19.40 13.39 3.35
N ARG A 1019 -19.70 13.81 2.11
CA ARG A 1019 -20.70 14.87 1.83
C ARG A 1019 -22.11 14.43 2.18
N LEU A 1020 -22.49 13.19 1.82
CA LEU A 1020 -23.80 12.64 2.16
C LEU A 1020 -23.95 12.50 3.68
N LYS A 1021 -22.91 12.03 4.37
CA LYS A 1021 -22.90 11.95 5.84
C LYS A 1021 -23.03 13.33 6.49
N LYS A 1022 -22.34 14.35 5.97
CA LYS A 1022 -22.48 15.74 6.44
C LYS A 1022 -23.90 16.29 6.22
N LEU A 1023 -24.56 15.94 5.12
CA LEU A 1023 -25.96 16.30 4.88
C LEU A 1023 -26.90 15.57 5.84
N ASP A 1024 -26.67 14.29 6.12
CA ASP A 1024 -27.58 13.46 6.90
C ASP A 1024 -27.43 13.66 8.42
N GLU A 1025 -26.20 13.92 8.90
CA GLU A 1025 -25.88 14.01 10.34
C GLU A 1025 -25.78 15.44 10.86
N LYS A 1026 -25.40 16.41 10.01
CA LYS A 1026 -25.25 17.81 10.42
C LYS A 1026 -26.37 18.65 9.85
N GLU A 1027 -26.93 19.54 10.67
CA GLU A 1027 -28.01 20.45 10.26
C GLU A 1027 -27.48 21.71 9.53
N ASP A 1028 -26.20 21.70 9.14
CA ASP A 1028 -25.53 22.83 8.50
C ASP A 1028 -26.01 23.05 7.03
N PHE A 1029 -26.62 22.04 6.41
CA PHE A 1029 -27.06 22.06 5.01
C PHE A 1029 -28.50 21.55 4.85
N SER A 1030 -29.33 22.32 4.14
CA SER A 1030 -30.71 21.94 3.78
C SER A 1030 -30.77 20.99 2.58
N ALA A 1031 -29.79 21.09 1.68
CA ALA A 1031 -29.56 20.20 0.56
C ALA A 1031 -28.09 20.30 0.08
N ILE A 1032 -27.61 19.31 -0.67
CA ILE A 1032 -26.32 19.35 -1.38
C ILE A 1032 -26.53 19.04 -2.85
N ILE A 1033 -25.62 19.51 -3.71
CA ILE A 1033 -25.70 19.27 -5.16
C ILE A 1033 -24.51 18.42 -5.60
N LEU A 1034 -24.81 17.31 -6.27
CA LEU A 1034 -23.87 16.28 -6.71
C LEU A 1034 -24.12 15.93 -8.18
N ALA A 1035 -23.18 15.24 -8.84
CA ALA A 1035 -23.42 14.76 -10.21
C ALA A 1035 -24.33 13.52 -10.17
N ALA A 1036 -25.35 13.44 -11.03
CA ALA A 1036 -26.28 12.31 -11.06
C ALA A 1036 -25.57 10.99 -11.36
N ALA A 1037 -24.64 10.97 -12.32
CA ALA A 1037 -23.81 9.80 -12.61
C ALA A 1037 -23.03 9.28 -11.38
N GLY A 1038 -22.51 10.17 -10.53
CA GLY A 1038 -21.81 9.77 -9.31
C GLY A 1038 -22.74 9.12 -8.28
N LEU A 1039 -23.99 9.58 -8.17
CA LEU A 1039 -25.00 8.97 -7.30
C LEU A 1039 -25.46 7.61 -7.84
N LYS A 1040 -25.67 7.52 -9.15
CA LYS A 1040 -26.07 6.28 -9.82
C LYS A 1040 -25.05 5.16 -9.65
N ARG A 1041 -23.76 5.42 -9.92
CA ARG A 1041 -22.67 4.47 -9.72
C ARG A 1041 -22.59 3.94 -8.29
N MET A 1042 -22.89 4.79 -7.30
CA MET A 1042 -22.93 4.41 -5.88
C MET A 1042 -24.19 3.62 -5.49
N GLY A 1043 -25.13 3.38 -6.41
CA GLY A 1043 -26.42 2.75 -6.14
C GLY A 1043 -27.40 3.67 -5.38
N TRP A 1044 -27.19 4.98 -5.41
CA TRP A 1044 -27.97 5.98 -4.65
C TRP A 1044 -28.99 6.73 -5.50
N GLU A 1045 -29.50 6.13 -6.56
CA GLU A 1045 -30.54 6.75 -7.40
C GLU A 1045 -31.77 7.16 -6.57
N ASN A 1046 -32.14 6.36 -5.57
CA ASN A 1046 -33.24 6.63 -4.64
C ASN A 1046 -33.03 7.88 -3.76
N ARG A 1047 -31.80 8.40 -3.65
CA ARG A 1047 -31.48 9.61 -2.88
C ARG A 1047 -31.60 10.89 -3.71
N ILE A 1048 -31.78 10.78 -5.03
CA ILE A 1048 -31.97 11.93 -5.91
C ILE A 1048 -33.37 12.50 -5.65
N GLY A 1049 -33.43 13.65 -4.97
CA GLY A 1049 -34.71 14.31 -4.71
C GLY A 1049 -35.15 15.24 -5.84
N GLN A 1050 -34.20 15.80 -6.59
CA GLN A 1050 -34.46 16.59 -7.79
C GLN A 1050 -33.28 16.45 -8.75
N LEU A 1051 -33.55 16.14 -10.02
CA LEU A 1051 -32.55 16.28 -11.08
C LEU A 1051 -32.63 17.72 -11.65
N LEU A 1052 -31.49 18.39 -11.80
CA LEU A 1052 -31.40 19.75 -12.35
C LEU A 1052 -31.36 19.66 -13.87
N SER A 1053 -32.33 20.28 -14.53
CA SER A 1053 -32.35 20.35 -16.00
C SER A 1053 -31.26 21.30 -16.52
N PRO A 1054 -30.94 21.26 -17.83
CA PRO A 1054 -30.02 22.22 -18.46
C PRO A 1054 -30.45 23.68 -18.32
N GLU A 1055 -31.73 23.93 -18.01
CA GLU A 1055 -32.25 25.27 -17.68
C GLU A 1055 -31.95 25.69 -16.25
N ASP A 1056 -31.93 24.73 -15.32
CA ASP A 1056 -31.60 24.97 -13.91
C ASP A 1056 -30.10 25.11 -13.71
N CYS A 1057 -29.32 24.19 -14.29
CA CYS A 1057 -27.89 24.14 -14.14
C CYS A 1057 -27.27 23.32 -15.29
N LEU A 1058 -26.58 24.00 -16.22
CA LEU A 1058 -25.77 23.35 -17.25
C LEU A 1058 -24.63 22.59 -16.58
N TYR A 1059 -24.31 21.39 -17.04
CA TYR A 1059 -23.32 20.50 -16.41
C TYR A 1059 -21.87 20.85 -16.78
N ALA A 1060 -20.90 20.16 -16.17
CA ALA A 1060 -19.48 20.37 -16.48
C ALA A 1060 -19.07 19.58 -17.73
N VAL A 1061 -18.04 20.07 -18.44
CA VAL A 1061 -17.40 19.38 -19.56
C VAL A 1061 -16.98 17.97 -19.15
N GLY A 1062 -17.31 16.97 -19.97
CA GLY A 1062 -17.02 15.56 -19.73
C GLY A 1062 -17.82 14.92 -18.57
N GLN A 1063 -18.78 15.63 -17.95
CA GLN A 1063 -19.51 15.08 -16.80
C GLN A 1063 -20.33 13.85 -17.21
N GLY A 1064 -20.22 12.75 -16.45
CA GLY A 1064 -20.96 11.51 -16.71
C GLY A 1064 -20.24 10.51 -17.61
N ALA A 1065 -19.23 10.92 -18.38
CA ALA A 1065 -18.41 10.02 -19.17
C ALA A 1065 -17.24 9.42 -18.35
N LEU A 1066 -16.90 8.17 -18.65
CA LEU A 1066 -15.65 7.54 -18.21
C LEU A 1066 -14.67 7.54 -19.38
N ALA A 1067 -13.42 7.86 -19.07
CA ALA A 1067 -12.32 7.91 -20.03
C ALA A 1067 -11.27 6.89 -19.64
N VAL A 1068 -10.71 6.21 -20.63
CA VAL A 1068 -9.58 5.30 -20.47
C VAL A 1068 -8.36 5.98 -21.07
N GLU A 1069 -7.44 6.37 -20.21
CA GLU A 1069 -6.16 6.96 -20.58
C GLU A 1069 -5.11 5.87 -20.78
N VAL A 1070 -4.35 5.99 -21.87
CA VAL A 1070 -3.32 5.02 -22.28
C VAL A 1070 -2.10 5.76 -22.84
N ARG A 1071 -0.99 5.04 -23.01
CA ARG A 1071 0.19 5.56 -23.71
C ARG A 1071 -0.12 5.73 -25.19
N ALA A 1072 0.14 6.92 -25.75
CA ALA A 1072 -0.15 7.25 -27.15
C ALA A 1072 0.63 6.41 -28.17
N LYS A 1073 1.77 5.83 -27.77
CA LYS A 1073 2.59 4.96 -28.63
C LYS A 1073 2.20 3.47 -28.55
N ASP A 1074 1.36 3.10 -27.59
CA ASP A 1074 0.97 1.71 -27.33
C ASP A 1074 -0.24 1.34 -28.18
N GLN A 1075 0.06 0.95 -29.43
CA GLN A 1075 -0.96 0.66 -30.44
C GLN A 1075 -1.77 -0.60 -30.12
N GLU A 1076 -1.19 -1.56 -29.40
CA GLU A 1076 -1.88 -2.78 -28.99
C GLU A 1076 -2.97 -2.45 -27.96
N THR A 1077 -2.61 -1.72 -26.92
CA THR A 1077 -3.56 -1.28 -25.88
C THR A 1077 -4.61 -0.34 -26.47
N LEU A 1078 -4.22 0.62 -27.33
CA LEU A 1078 -5.14 1.52 -28.03
C LEU A 1078 -6.18 0.77 -28.85
N ASN A 1079 -5.75 -0.23 -29.63
CA ASN A 1079 -6.68 -1.04 -30.42
C ASN A 1079 -7.62 -1.84 -29.51
N MET A 1080 -7.12 -2.40 -28.40
CA MET A 1080 -7.93 -3.12 -27.43
C MET A 1080 -9.00 -2.24 -26.78
N VAL A 1081 -8.64 -1.04 -26.31
CA VAL A 1081 -9.61 -0.17 -25.62
C VAL A 1081 -10.57 0.53 -26.59
N SER A 1082 -10.22 0.65 -27.87
CA SER A 1082 -11.04 1.34 -28.88
C SER A 1082 -12.44 0.74 -29.08
N VAL A 1083 -12.66 -0.53 -28.73
CA VAL A 1083 -13.98 -1.17 -28.78
C VAL A 1083 -14.97 -0.59 -27.77
N LEU A 1084 -14.46 0.07 -26.72
CA LEU A 1084 -15.28 0.70 -25.69
C LEU A 1084 -15.82 2.07 -26.10
N HIS A 1085 -15.39 2.63 -27.24
CA HIS A 1085 -15.87 3.92 -27.70
C HIS A 1085 -17.37 3.90 -27.97
N ASP A 1086 -18.07 4.81 -27.33
CA ASP A 1086 -19.44 5.17 -27.73
C ASP A 1086 -19.39 6.41 -28.64
N GLY A 1087 -19.78 6.22 -29.90
CA GLY A 1087 -19.66 7.24 -30.95
C GLY A 1087 -20.33 8.57 -30.60
N GLU A 1088 -21.54 8.51 -30.04
CA GLU A 1088 -22.28 9.68 -29.58
C GLU A 1088 -21.56 10.40 -28.43
N THR A 1089 -21.14 9.65 -27.42
CA THR A 1089 -20.46 10.21 -26.25
C THR A 1089 -19.14 10.87 -26.64
N VAL A 1090 -18.34 10.23 -27.51
CA VAL A 1090 -17.05 10.77 -27.96
C VAL A 1090 -17.23 12.11 -28.67
N LEU A 1091 -18.15 12.20 -29.64
CA LEU A 1091 -18.39 13.44 -30.38
C LEU A 1091 -18.86 14.58 -29.47
N CYS A 1092 -19.80 14.28 -28.55
CA CYS A 1092 -20.22 15.24 -27.53
C CYS A 1092 -19.03 15.74 -26.70
N CYS A 1093 -18.21 14.81 -26.21
CA CYS A 1093 -17.07 15.15 -25.35
C CYS A 1093 -15.96 15.90 -26.08
N ILE A 1094 -15.72 15.61 -27.37
CA ILE A 1094 -14.78 16.36 -28.21
C ILE A 1094 -15.23 17.83 -28.30
N ALA A 1095 -16.51 18.08 -28.62
CA ALA A 1095 -17.05 19.44 -28.71
C ALA A 1095 -16.98 20.19 -27.37
N GLU A 1096 -17.35 19.54 -26.26
CA GLU A 1096 -17.27 20.12 -24.92
C GLU A 1096 -15.83 20.47 -24.50
N ARG A 1097 -14.89 19.56 -24.77
CA ARG A 1097 -13.47 19.75 -24.43
C ARG A 1097 -12.82 20.81 -25.31
N ALA A 1098 -13.17 20.86 -26.59
CA ALA A 1098 -12.70 21.88 -27.52
C ALA A 1098 -13.14 23.27 -27.08
N PHE A 1099 -14.39 23.41 -26.59
CA PHE A 1099 -14.87 24.61 -25.94
C PHE A 1099 -13.98 24.98 -24.72
N MET A 1100 -13.85 24.10 -23.73
CA MET A 1100 -13.05 24.42 -22.55
C MET A 1100 -11.55 24.71 -22.84
N LYS A 1101 -10.96 24.06 -23.85
CA LYS A 1101 -9.57 24.28 -24.27
C LYS A 1101 -9.32 25.71 -24.76
N HIS A 1102 -10.21 26.26 -25.57
CA HIS A 1102 -10.03 27.61 -26.13
C HIS A 1102 -10.27 28.73 -25.10
N LEU A 1103 -11.04 28.47 -24.04
CA LEU A 1103 -11.22 29.39 -22.91
C LEU A 1103 -10.03 29.39 -21.93
N GLU A 1104 -9.04 28.51 -22.11
CA GLU A 1104 -8.00 28.16 -21.12
C GLU A 1104 -8.53 27.83 -19.72
N GLY A 1105 -9.85 27.59 -19.63
CA GLY A 1105 -10.60 27.43 -18.40
C GLY A 1105 -10.25 26.12 -17.72
N GLY A 1106 -9.89 26.18 -16.43
CA GLY A 1106 -9.77 25.01 -15.55
C GLY A 1106 -10.91 24.94 -14.55
N CYS A 1107 -10.81 24.08 -13.53
CA CYS A 1107 -11.77 23.99 -12.43
C CYS A 1107 -11.95 25.29 -11.61
N SER A 1108 -11.12 26.30 -11.86
CA SER A 1108 -11.15 27.62 -11.22
C SER A 1108 -12.14 28.60 -11.85
N VAL A 1109 -12.68 28.30 -13.04
CA VAL A 1109 -13.59 29.20 -13.78
C VAL A 1109 -15.01 28.59 -13.86
N PRO A 1110 -16.10 29.35 -13.63
CA PRO A 1110 -17.49 28.86 -13.73
C PRO A 1110 -17.96 28.58 -15.17
N VAL A 1111 -17.33 27.61 -15.85
CA VAL A 1111 -17.70 27.19 -17.21
C VAL A 1111 -18.70 26.05 -17.17
N ALA A 1112 -19.74 26.10 -18.01
CA ALA A 1112 -20.77 25.07 -18.09
C ALA A 1112 -21.14 24.75 -19.54
N VAL A 1113 -21.56 23.51 -19.80
CA VAL A 1113 -21.95 23.03 -21.13
C VAL A 1113 -23.22 22.18 -21.07
N ASN A 1114 -23.86 22.05 -22.22
CA ASN A 1114 -24.85 21.01 -22.49
C ASN A 1114 -24.75 20.58 -23.95
N THR A 1115 -24.46 19.31 -24.19
CA THR A 1115 -24.47 18.70 -25.52
C THR A 1115 -25.58 17.70 -25.71
N MET A 1116 -26.04 17.58 -26.94
CA MET A 1116 -26.97 16.55 -27.37
C MET A 1116 -26.67 16.19 -28.82
N LEU A 1117 -26.50 14.90 -29.11
CA LEU A 1117 -26.46 14.39 -30.48
C LEU A 1117 -27.86 13.87 -30.83
N LYS A 1118 -28.48 14.46 -31.84
CA LYS A 1118 -29.80 14.02 -32.29
C LYS A 1118 -29.87 14.07 -33.80
N ASP A 1119 -30.29 12.97 -34.43
CA ASP A 1119 -30.50 12.88 -35.88
C ASP A 1119 -29.28 13.31 -36.71
N GLY A 1120 -28.06 12.99 -36.24
CA GLY A 1120 -26.80 13.39 -36.89
C GLY A 1120 -26.42 14.86 -36.72
N GLN A 1121 -27.14 15.62 -35.90
CA GLN A 1121 -26.81 16.99 -35.50
C GLN A 1121 -26.30 17.01 -34.07
N LEU A 1122 -25.10 17.54 -33.87
CA LEU A 1122 -24.52 17.76 -32.56
C LEU A 1122 -24.80 19.20 -32.12
N TYR A 1123 -25.56 19.34 -31.05
CA TYR A 1123 -25.86 20.62 -30.40
C TYR A 1123 -24.90 20.82 -29.23
N LEU A 1124 -24.33 22.02 -29.11
CA LEU A 1124 -23.51 22.43 -27.97
C LEU A 1124 -23.99 23.79 -27.47
N THR A 1125 -24.50 23.82 -26.24
CA THR A 1125 -24.71 25.04 -25.47
C THR A 1125 -23.52 25.26 -24.54
N GLY A 1126 -22.86 26.39 -24.65
CA GLY A 1126 -21.73 26.78 -23.81
C GLY A 1126 -22.07 28.03 -23.02
N ALA A 1127 -21.66 28.06 -21.74
CA ALA A 1127 -21.88 29.21 -20.88
C ALA A 1127 -20.71 29.48 -19.93
N VAL A 1128 -20.47 30.77 -19.68
CA VAL A 1128 -19.47 31.28 -18.72
C VAL A 1128 -20.17 32.23 -17.75
N TYR A 1129 -19.93 32.06 -16.46
CA TYR A 1129 -20.53 32.86 -15.41
C TYR A 1129 -19.45 33.59 -14.60
N SER A 1130 -19.78 34.79 -14.13
CA SER A 1130 -19.02 35.48 -13.08
C SER A 1130 -19.01 34.66 -11.77
N LEU A 1131 -17.98 34.86 -10.92
CA LEU A 1131 -17.82 34.10 -9.68
C LEU A 1131 -18.97 34.30 -8.67
N ASP A 1132 -19.58 35.49 -8.66
CA ASP A 1132 -20.73 35.82 -7.82
C ASP A 1132 -22.08 35.44 -8.49
N GLY A 1133 -22.07 35.19 -9.81
CA GLY A 1133 -23.22 34.79 -10.60
C GLY A 1133 -24.09 35.95 -11.08
N SER A 1134 -23.65 37.21 -10.94
CA SER A 1134 -24.39 38.38 -11.43
C SER A 1134 -24.51 38.33 -12.97
N ASP A 1135 -23.37 38.19 -13.64
CA ASP A 1135 -23.24 38.17 -15.09
C ASP A 1135 -23.01 36.76 -15.65
N SER A 1136 -23.51 36.55 -16.87
CA SER A 1136 -23.38 35.29 -17.59
C SER A 1136 -23.43 35.47 -19.09
N LEU A 1137 -22.61 34.72 -19.81
CA LEU A 1137 -22.62 34.56 -21.25
C LEU A 1137 -23.09 33.15 -21.57
N LYS A 1138 -24.05 32.99 -22.47
CA LYS A 1138 -24.60 31.69 -22.85
C LYS A 1138 -25.01 31.75 -24.32
N GLU A 1139 -24.51 30.80 -25.11
CA GLU A 1139 -24.85 30.64 -26.52
C GLU A 1139 -24.98 29.15 -26.86
N THR A 1140 -25.73 28.87 -27.93
CA THR A 1140 -25.92 27.52 -28.45
C THR A 1140 -25.58 27.50 -29.91
N MET A 1141 -24.78 26.52 -30.33
CA MET A 1141 -24.50 26.22 -31.72
C MET A 1141 -24.81 24.76 -32.01
N GLN A 1142 -24.94 24.43 -33.30
CA GLN A 1142 -25.09 23.07 -33.78
C GLN A 1142 -24.20 22.84 -35.00
N THR A 1143 -23.78 21.59 -35.20
CA THR A 1143 -23.10 21.15 -36.41
C THR A 1143 -23.59 19.79 -36.85
N SER A 1144 -23.48 19.52 -38.15
CA SER A 1144 -23.79 18.20 -38.70
C SER A 1144 -22.59 17.28 -38.54
N VAL A 1145 -22.79 16.13 -37.91
CA VAL A 1145 -21.80 15.06 -37.78
C VAL A 1145 -22.36 13.84 -38.51
N ASN A 1146 -21.99 13.71 -39.79
CA ASN A 1146 -22.42 12.58 -40.60
C ASN A 1146 -21.81 11.28 -40.07
N TYR A 1147 -22.68 10.33 -39.71
CA TYR A 1147 -22.30 8.99 -39.29
C TYR A 1147 -22.65 8.01 -40.43
N PRO A 1148 -21.78 7.77 -41.42
CA PRO A 1148 -22.04 6.74 -42.40
C PRO A 1148 -22.13 5.38 -41.68
N GLN A 1149 -23.19 4.62 -41.93
CA GLN A 1149 -23.39 3.28 -41.35
C GLN A 1149 -22.42 2.22 -41.91
N ARG A 1150 -21.42 2.61 -42.70
CA ARG A 1150 -20.37 1.74 -43.24
C ARG A 1150 -19.03 2.46 -43.20
N ASN A 1151 -18.03 1.78 -42.62
CA ASN A 1151 -16.62 2.17 -42.63
C ASN A 1151 -16.15 2.32 -44.09
N GLU A 1152 -16.03 3.55 -44.58
CA GLU A 1152 -15.45 3.84 -45.90
C GLU A 1152 -14.23 4.76 -45.84
N ASP A 1153 -13.64 4.99 -44.65
CA ASP A 1153 -12.38 5.74 -44.57
C ASP A 1153 -11.18 4.78 -44.47
N GLY A 1154 -10.22 4.97 -45.37
CA GLY A 1154 -8.98 4.20 -45.46
C GLY A 1154 -8.00 4.49 -44.30
N PRO A 1155 -6.83 3.83 -44.29
CA PRO A 1155 -5.86 3.98 -43.22
C PRO A 1155 -5.08 5.28 -43.46
N ASN A 1156 -5.32 6.33 -42.69
CA ASN A 1156 -4.29 7.34 -42.41
C ASN A 1156 -4.61 8.19 -41.18
N ASP A 1157 -3.57 8.28 -40.33
CA ASP A 1157 -3.30 9.09 -39.14
C ASP A 1157 -4.24 8.97 -37.93
N ASP A 1158 -3.69 8.42 -36.84
CA ASP A 1158 -4.23 8.44 -35.47
C ASP A 1158 -4.22 9.88 -34.90
N VAL A 1159 -4.94 10.80 -35.55
CA VAL A 1159 -5.00 12.21 -35.18
C VAL A 1159 -5.72 12.36 -33.84
N GLN A 1160 -5.10 13.08 -32.91
CA GLN A 1160 -5.67 13.38 -31.61
C GLN A 1160 -6.54 14.63 -31.67
N HIS A 1161 -7.83 14.47 -31.34
CA HIS A 1161 -8.76 15.58 -31.19
C HIS A 1161 -8.93 15.89 -29.70
N VAL A 1162 -8.44 17.04 -29.24
CA VAL A 1162 -8.53 17.46 -27.82
C VAL A 1162 -8.01 16.41 -26.80
N GLY A 1163 -6.96 15.67 -27.18
CA GLY A 1163 -6.35 14.60 -26.39
C GLY A 1163 -7.09 13.25 -26.44
N ILE A 1164 -8.02 13.07 -27.38
CA ILE A 1164 -8.76 11.83 -27.61
C ILE A 1164 -8.29 11.21 -28.93
N THR A 1165 -7.98 9.91 -28.91
CA THR A 1165 -7.69 9.11 -30.12
C THR A 1165 -8.84 8.14 -30.33
N ALA A 1166 -9.78 8.47 -31.21
CA ALA A 1166 -10.93 7.60 -31.49
C ALA A 1166 -10.83 6.95 -32.88
N LYS A 1167 -10.35 5.70 -32.93
CA LYS A 1167 -10.09 4.99 -34.20
C LYS A 1167 -11.35 4.53 -34.94
N ASN A 1168 -12.42 4.23 -34.20
CA ASN A 1168 -13.64 3.64 -34.74
C ASN A 1168 -14.71 4.70 -35.10
N ILE A 1169 -14.35 5.98 -35.07
CA ILE A 1169 -15.25 7.10 -35.35
C ILE A 1169 -14.67 7.89 -36.53
N PRO A 1170 -15.47 8.23 -37.56
CA PRO A 1170 -14.99 8.96 -38.73
C PRO A 1170 -14.28 10.27 -38.35
N GLY A 1171 -13.08 10.51 -38.88
CA GLY A 1171 -12.28 11.70 -38.57
C GLY A 1171 -12.99 13.01 -38.89
N GLN A 1172 -13.77 13.06 -39.98
CA GLN A 1172 -14.58 14.23 -40.33
C GLN A 1172 -15.62 14.57 -39.27
N ALA A 1173 -16.21 13.57 -38.60
CA ALA A 1173 -17.16 13.81 -37.52
C ALA A 1173 -16.46 14.35 -36.27
N GLN A 1174 -15.26 13.86 -35.98
CA GLN A 1174 -14.44 14.35 -34.86
C GLN A 1174 -13.99 15.80 -35.09
N GLU A 1175 -13.54 16.13 -36.30
CA GLU A 1175 -13.15 17.48 -36.69
C GLU A 1175 -14.35 18.45 -36.64
N ALA A 1176 -15.52 18.04 -37.14
CA ALA A 1176 -16.74 18.85 -37.05
C ALA A 1176 -17.14 19.13 -35.58
N ALA A 1177 -17.01 18.14 -34.70
CA ALA A 1177 -17.26 18.32 -33.27
C ALA A 1177 -16.24 19.27 -32.61
N GLU A 1178 -14.95 19.16 -32.93
CA GLU A 1178 -13.91 20.04 -32.40
C GLU A 1178 -14.12 21.49 -32.87
N ASN A 1179 -14.44 21.68 -34.16
CA ASN A 1179 -14.74 22.98 -34.75
C ASN A 1179 -15.99 23.64 -34.13
N LEU A 1180 -17.03 22.86 -33.80
CA LEU A 1180 -18.21 23.36 -33.10
C LEU A 1180 -17.83 23.98 -31.74
N GLY A 1181 -16.99 23.30 -30.96
CA GLY A 1181 -16.53 23.79 -29.67
C GLY A 1181 -15.68 25.06 -29.77
N GLY A 1182 -14.76 25.11 -30.74
CA GLY A 1182 -13.92 26.29 -30.98
C GLY A 1182 -14.72 27.50 -31.47
N THR A 1183 -15.62 27.31 -32.44
CA THR A 1183 -16.40 28.40 -33.05
C THR A 1183 -17.38 29.03 -32.07
N LEU A 1184 -17.97 28.24 -31.17
CA LEU A 1184 -18.88 28.74 -30.13
C LEU A 1184 -18.24 29.79 -29.22
N ILE A 1185 -16.94 29.69 -28.97
CA ILE A 1185 -16.20 30.69 -28.18
C ILE A 1185 -15.94 31.96 -28.95
N PHE A 1186 -15.59 31.84 -30.24
CA PHE A 1186 -15.46 33.01 -31.09
C PHE A 1186 -16.79 33.77 -31.17
N GLU A 1187 -17.92 33.07 -31.23
CA GLU A 1187 -19.23 33.73 -31.23
C GLU A 1187 -19.56 34.39 -29.87
N LEU A 1188 -19.24 33.74 -28.75
CA LEU A 1188 -19.39 34.31 -27.41
C LEU A 1188 -18.51 35.54 -27.18
N THR A 1189 -17.31 35.58 -27.79
CA THR A 1189 -16.35 36.70 -27.68
C THR A 1189 -16.66 37.85 -28.65
N LEU A 1190 -17.26 37.59 -29.81
CA LEU A 1190 -17.64 38.60 -30.80
C LEU A 1190 -18.92 39.38 -30.41
N LYS A 1191 -19.89 38.73 -29.75
CA LYS A 1191 -21.21 39.35 -29.46
C LYS A 1191 -21.22 40.36 -28.31
N LYS A 1192 -20.16 40.48 -27.49
CA LYS A 1192 -20.09 41.46 -26.38
C LYS A 1192 -18.67 41.97 -26.13
N GLU A 1193 -18.55 43.22 -25.70
CA GLU A 1193 -17.29 43.91 -25.38
C GLU A 1193 -16.36 43.06 -24.49
N LEU A 1194 -15.06 43.00 -24.83
CA LEU A 1194 -14.01 42.25 -24.11
C LEU A 1194 -14.04 42.46 -22.57
N HIS A 1195 -14.53 43.61 -22.11
CA HIS A 1195 -14.58 44.00 -20.70
C HIS A 1195 -15.50 43.10 -19.84
N SER A 1196 -16.62 42.59 -20.36
CA SER A 1196 -17.49 41.67 -19.61
C SER A 1196 -16.91 40.25 -19.51
N ILE A 1197 -16.03 39.87 -20.44
CA ILE A 1197 -15.35 38.57 -20.41
C ILE A 1197 -14.20 38.62 -19.40
N GLU A 1198 -13.45 39.72 -19.33
CA GLU A 1198 -12.45 39.95 -18.29
C GLU A 1198 -13.07 39.94 -16.89
N GLN A 1199 -14.22 40.59 -16.67
CA GLN A 1199 -14.93 40.54 -15.37
C GLN A 1199 -15.50 39.16 -15.00
N CYS A 1200 -15.71 38.27 -15.98
CA CYS A 1200 -16.17 36.90 -15.71
C CYS A 1200 -15.00 35.93 -15.50
N LEU A 1201 -13.80 36.23 -16.03
CA LEU A 1201 -12.61 35.38 -15.98
C LEU A 1201 -11.58 35.80 -14.91
N PHE A 1202 -11.55 37.08 -14.53
CA PHE A 1202 -10.70 37.70 -13.50
C PHE A 1202 -11.55 38.37 -12.41
#